data_AF-A0A2V8F7W3-F1
#
_entry.id   AF-A0A2V8F7W3-F1
#
_cell.length_a   1.000
_cell.length_b   1.000
_cell.length_c   1.000
_cell.angle_alpha   90.00
_cell.angle_beta   90.00
_cell.angle_gamma   90.00
#
_symmetry.space_group_name_H-M   'P 1'
#
loop_
_entity.id
_entity.type
_entity.pdbx_description
1 polymer ?
#
loop_
_entity_poly.entity_id
_entity_poly.type
_entity_poly.pdbx_seq_one_letter_code
_entity_poly.pdbx_strand_id
1 'polypeptide(L)'
;MIEDDAEKHARVMADLARKTAEFQVLQRVSADINSTLELDEIYDVALRTMGELFEFHHANILLLEPGGETLTVVASRGYENQAVGGHVRIGVGVIGLVAQKRKMLHVSNLGQQRAYAAAQRRQMIKSGRGAEIAEAVPVPGLPNAESQFAIPLLVRDDLIGVFSIESPVQRSFSEHDRALVSIVANQIASAIHNARLYQDRRRSAEELQALNASLEARVAERTAALERELRVAQELVSDARSRVDGPLLGESAVVRALRDDVAREAAHMEPLFLTGPPGVGKEAVAHAVHVASHRIGAFIFVSCPELHTQSRRASGDAATATRSEGSFLSRLELAAGGTLFLDAVHELPSEFQHALVEFLESRPSRHSGTEPNTDVRVIASTPHDLTRDMQGRLLEPLLRILARNQIKVPALADRREDIPLLADYFVRRHARRTGKVVDGISPASRERLQTYLWPGNIRELRTVLERAVLVSKSSVLEIDEELLDDQLAVGSYRLIAPLGSGGMGEVWRARHRLLARPAAVKLIRYGEQTTAAREQLVHRFQREAQVTATLRSPHTVQLFDFGVDDSGSFYYVMELLDGLDLHEIVKRFGPQPAERVIMLLRQACRSLAEAHEHGLVHRDIKPANLFVTRLGFEYDYLKVLDFGIVKDQPAAGHEATLLSAQGLLPGTPAFMAPELVFSESRIDGRADLYSLACAAYWALTGQLLFDASSAAQMLVHHAQTRPVPPSQVSELPIPRQLESILMACLEKDPARRVSSALELDAQLARVPSADPWTNERAQEWWHANSPDDGKKV
;
A
#
# COMPACT_ATOMS: atom_id res chain seq x y z
N MET A 1 -36.81 -102.74 4.77
CA MET A 1 -36.15 -101.82 5.74
C MET A 1 -34.84 -101.26 5.22
N ILE A 2 -34.00 -102.00 4.49
CA ILE A 2 -32.70 -101.47 4.00
C ILE A 2 -32.85 -100.59 2.75
N GLU A 3 -33.84 -100.83 1.88
CA GLU A 3 -34.11 -99.96 0.71
C GLU A 3 -34.69 -98.59 1.08
N ASP A 4 -35.49 -98.50 2.15
CA ASP A 4 -36.20 -97.28 2.57
C ASP A 4 -35.25 -96.22 3.19
N ASP A 5 -34.14 -96.67 3.80
CA ASP A 5 -33.12 -95.79 4.41
C ASP A 5 -32.13 -95.22 3.38
N ALA A 6 -31.82 -95.98 2.33
CA ALA A 6 -30.99 -95.52 1.21
C ALA A 6 -31.70 -94.43 0.39
N GLU A 7 -33.02 -94.57 0.18
CA GLU A 7 -33.83 -93.57 -0.51
C GLU A 7 -33.97 -92.27 0.32
N LYS A 8 -34.07 -92.39 1.66
CA LYS A 8 -34.11 -91.25 2.58
C LYS A 8 -32.78 -90.48 2.65
N HIS A 9 -31.65 -91.21 2.73
CA HIS A 9 -30.32 -90.61 2.70
C HIS A 9 -30.01 -89.92 1.36
N ALA A 10 -30.42 -90.52 0.24
CA ALA A 10 -30.28 -89.90 -1.08
C ALA A 10 -31.10 -88.60 -1.19
N ARG A 11 -32.33 -88.56 -0.65
CA ARG A 11 -33.17 -87.35 -0.60
C ARG A 11 -32.57 -86.25 0.29
N VAL A 12 -31.98 -86.60 1.43
CA VAL A 12 -31.33 -85.61 2.33
C VAL A 12 -30.05 -85.06 1.72
N MET A 13 -29.23 -85.89 1.09
CA MET A 13 -28.01 -85.43 0.40
C MET A 13 -28.33 -84.57 -0.82
N ALA A 14 -29.40 -84.89 -1.55
CA ALA A 14 -29.89 -84.04 -2.63
C ALA A 14 -30.41 -82.69 -2.11
N ASP A 15 -31.13 -82.65 -0.98
CA ASP A 15 -31.59 -81.38 -0.37
C ASP A 15 -30.42 -80.53 0.16
N LEU A 16 -29.41 -81.16 0.76
CA LEU A 16 -28.21 -80.48 1.24
C LEU A 16 -27.37 -79.92 0.08
N ALA A 17 -27.13 -80.71 -0.96
CA ALA A 17 -26.42 -80.27 -2.15
C ALA A 17 -27.15 -79.10 -2.83
N ARG A 18 -28.49 -79.15 -2.89
CA ARG A 18 -29.32 -78.05 -3.39
C ARG A 18 -29.17 -76.79 -2.54
N LYS A 19 -29.26 -76.89 -1.21
CA LYS A 19 -29.08 -75.74 -0.30
C LYS A 19 -27.67 -75.15 -0.35
N THR A 20 -26.64 -75.98 -0.51
CA THR A 20 -25.25 -75.51 -0.66
C THR A 20 -25.08 -74.74 -1.97
N ALA A 21 -25.66 -75.21 -3.07
CA ALA A 21 -25.64 -74.50 -4.34
C ALA A 21 -26.40 -73.16 -4.25
N GLU A 22 -27.58 -73.13 -3.63
CA GLU A 22 -28.36 -71.90 -3.37
C GLU A 22 -27.55 -70.90 -2.52
N PHE A 23 -26.85 -71.38 -1.49
CA PHE A 23 -26.01 -70.52 -0.64
C PHE A 23 -24.80 -69.93 -1.38
N GLN A 24 -24.11 -70.72 -2.21
CA GLN A 24 -22.99 -70.24 -3.02
C GLN A 24 -23.42 -69.18 -4.03
N VAL A 25 -24.60 -69.36 -4.63
CA VAL A 25 -25.20 -68.37 -5.53
C VAL A 25 -25.48 -67.07 -4.78
N LEU A 26 -26.11 -67.13 -3.61
CA LEU A 26 -26.40 -65.94 -2.80
C LEU A 26 -25.14 -65.21 -2.32
N GLN A 27 -24.07 -65.93 -1.97
CA GLN A 27 -22.78 -65.31 -1.60
C GLN A 27 -22.14 -64.57 -2.78
N ARG A 28 -22.13 -65.18 -3.97
CA ARG A 28 -21.60 -64.53 -5.18
C ARG A 28 -22.39 -63.27 -5.53
N VAL A 29 -23.71 -63.35 -5.50
CA VAL A 29 -24.63 -62.21 -5.72
C VAL A 29 -24.35 -61.06 -4.75
N SER A 30 -24.18 -61.38 -3.46
CA SER A 30 -23.87 -60.37 -2.44
C SER A 30 -22.49 -59.74 -2.67
N ALA A 31 -21.50 -60.51 -3.11
CA ALA A 31 -20.17 -59.99 -3.44
C ALA A 31 -20.20 -59.07 -4.67
N ASP A 32 -20.89 -59.48 -5.74
CA ASP A 32 -20.98 -58.72 -6.99
C ASP A 32 -21.78 -57.43 -6.80
N ILE A 33 -22.91 -57.46 -6.08
CA ILE A 33 -23.73 -56.26 -5.83
C ILE A 33 -23.01 -55.25 -4.93
N ASN A 34 -22.20 -55.71 -3.98
CA ASN A 34 -21.46 -54.84 -3.07
C ASN A 34 -20.05 -54.49 -3.57
N SER A 35 -19.68 -54.84 -4.80
CA SER A 35 -18.33 -54.60 -5.33
C SER A 35 -18.07 -53.15 -5.72
N THR A 36 -19.13 -52.34 -5.86
CA THR A 36 -19.07 -50.94 -6.29
C THR A 36 -20.02 -50.08 -5.47
N LEU A 37 -19.71 -48.79 -5.39
CA LEU A 37 -20.54 -47.77 -4.78
C LEU A 37 -21.13 -46.82 -5.83
N GLU A 38 -20.87 -47.07 -7.12
CA GLU A 38 -21.44 -46.30 -8.22
C GLU A 38 -22.83 -46.86 -8.56
N LEU A 39 -23.84 -45.99 -8.48
CA LEU A 39 -25.24 -46.40 -8.59
C LEU A 39 -25.58 -47.06 -9.92
N ASP A 40 -25.06 -46.53 -11.03
CA ASP A 40 -25.33 -47.07 -12.37
C ASP A 40 -24.76 -48.50 -12.52
N GLU A 41 -23.56 -48.74 -11.99
CA GLU A 41 -22.97 -50.07 -11.97
C GLU A 41 -23.76 -51.03 -11.07
N ILE A 42 -24.23 -50.56 -9.90
CA ILE A 42 -25.08 -51.36 -9.00
C ILE A 42 -26.38 -51.75 -9.73
N TYR A 43 -27.01 -50.84 -10.46
CA TYR A 43 -28.24 -51.14 -11.20
C TYR A 43 -28.02 -52.19 -12.28
N ASP A 44 -26.93 -52.07 -13.04
CA ASP A 44 -26.57 -53.01 -14.10
C ASP A 44 -26.24 -54.39 -13.55
N VAL A 45 -25.47 -54.45 -12.45
CA VAL A 45 -25.18 -55.70 -11.75
C VAL A 45 -26.47 -56.32 -11.21
N ALA A 46 -27.35 -55.53 -10.60
CA ALA A 46 -28.63 -55.99 -10.06
C ALA A 46 -29.53 -56.58 -11.15
N LEU A 47 -29.71 -55.88 -12.27
CA LEU A 47 -30.52 -56.35 -13.41
C LEU A 47 -29.92 -57.59 -14.07
N ARG A 48 -28.58 -57.65 -14.21
CA ARG A 48 -27.88 -58.81 -14.76
C ARG A 48 -27.99 -60.03 -13.88
N THR A 49 -27.74 -59.87 -12.59
CA THR A 49 -27.81 -60.95 -11.62
C THR A 49 -29.22 -61.51 -11.52
N MET A 50 -30.24 -60.64 -11.49
CA MET A 50 -31.63 -61.07 -11.50
C MET A 50 -32.01 -61.77 -12.82
N GLY A 51 -31.47 -61.31 -13.96
CA GLY A 51 -31.68 -61.94 -15.26
C GLY A 51 -31.02 -63.32 -15.39
N GLU A 52 -29.81 -63.50 -14.86
CA GLU A 52 -29.06 -64.76 -14.94
C GLU A 52 -29.60 -65.84 -13.99
N LEU A 53 -30.07 -65.45 -12.79
CA LEU A 53 -30.53 -66.41 -11.79
C LEU A 53 -31.96 -66.90 -11.99
N PHE A 54 -32.80 -66.07 -12.58
CA PHE A 54 -34.23 -66.34 -12.69
C PHE A 54 -34.76 -66.21 -14.13
N GLU A 55 -33.86 -66.09 -15.12
CA GLU A 55 -34.17 -65.98 -16.55
C GLU A 55 -35.13 -64.83 -16.89
N PHE A 56 -35.03 -63.72 -16.16
CA PHE A 56 -35.87 -62.55 -16.39
C PHE A 56 -35.42 -61.78 -17.62
N HIS A 57 -36.30 -61.74 -18.63
CA HIS A 57 -36.01 -61.04 -19.88
C HIS A 57 -36.37 -59.55 -19.83
N HIS A 58 -37.40 -59.14 -19.07
CA HIS A 58 -37.84 -57.74 -18.98
C HIS A 58 -37.96 -57.30 -17.52
N ALA A 59 -37.10 -56.37 -17.09
CA ALA A 59 -37.06 -55.91 -15.70
C ALA A 59 -36.71 -54.42 -15.57
N ASN A 60 -37.30 -53.77 -14.56
CA ASN A 60 -37.12 -52.37 -14.22
C ASN A 60 -36.77 -52.20 -12.74
N ILE A 61 -35.84 -51.27 -12.46
CA ILE A 61 -35.60 -50.75 -11.12
C ILE A 61 -36.21 -49.35 -11.06
N LEU A 62 -37.13 -49.15 -10.11
CA LEU A 62 -37.72 -47.85 -9.83
C LEU A 62 -37.32 -47.40 -8.43
N LEU A 63 -36.88 -46.16 -8.28
CA LEU A 63 -36.50 -45.61 -6.98
C LEU A 63 -37.42 -44.47 -6.57
N LEU A 64 -37.65 -44.35 -5.26
CA LEU A 64 -38.50 -43.32 -4.68
C LEU A 64 -37.82 -41.96 -4.78
N GLU A 65 -38.57 -40.96 -5.26
CA GLU A 65 -38.11 -39.57 -5.36
C GLU A 65 -38.16 -38.84 -4.00
N PRO A 66 -37.35 -37.78 -3.83
CA PRO A 66 -37.47 -36.87 -2.71
C PRO A 66 -38.89 -36.28 -2.65
N GLY A 67 -39.64 -36.58 -1.59
CA GLY A 67 -41.06 -36.21 -1.44
C GLY A 67 -42.00 -37.41 -1.29
N GLY A 68 -41.57 -38.61 -1.70
CA GLY A 68 -42.24 -39.86 -1.33
C GLY A 68 -43.54 -40.18 -2.07
N GLU A 69 -43.91 -39.40 -3.10
CA GLU A 69 -45.18 -39.59 -3.83
C GLU A 69 -45.03 -40.37 -5.14
N THR A 70 -43.82 -40.37 -5.71
CA THR A 70 -43.53 -40.87 -7.06
C THR A 70 -42.27 -41.75 -7.08
N LEU A 71 -42.31 -42.82 -7.87
CA LEU A 71 -41.20 -43.69 -8.20
C LEU A 71 -40.71 -43.38 -9.61
N THR A 72 -39.40 -43.41 -9.83
CA THR A 72 -38.79 -43.12 -11.13
C THR A 72 -37.96 -44.30 -11.58
N VAL A 73 -38.14 -44.73 -12.84
CA VAL A 73 -37.36 -45.80 -13.45
C VAL A 73 -35.93 -45.30 -13.61
N VAL A 74 -35.00 -45.89 -12.85
CA VAL A 74 -33.57 -45.54 -12.91
C VAL A 74 -32.79 -46.49 -13.80
N ALA A 75 -33.28 -47.71 -14.00
CA ALA A 75 -32.66 -48.69 -14.88
C ALA A 75 -33.70 -49.67 -15.43
N SER A 76 -33.47 -50.15 -16.65
CA SER A 76 -34.35 -51.07 -17.36
C SER A 76 -33.55 -52.04 -18.22
N ARG A 77 -33.99 -53.29 -18.33
CA ARG A 77 -33.38 -54.34 -19.16
C ARG A 77 -34.46 -55.08 -19.94
N GLY A 78 -34.19 -55.35 -21.23
CA GLY A 78 -35.06 -56.16 -22.09
C GLY A 78 -36.10 -55.43 -22.93
N TYR A 79 -36.26 -54.12 -22.74
CA TYR A 79 -37.26 -53.33 -23.45
C TYR A 79 -36.69 -52.73 -24.74
N GLU A 80 -37.45 -52.76 -25.84
CA GLU A 80 -37.03 -52.18 -27.14
C GLU A 80 -36.80 -50.66 -27.07
N ASN A 81 -37.58 -49.95 -26.23
CA ASN A 81 -37.33 -48.56 -25.86
C ASN A 81 -36.95 -48.51 -24.37
N GLN A 82 -35.77 -47.97 -24.04
CA GLN A 82 -35.32 -47.84 -22.64
C GLN A 82 -36.30 -46.96 -21.85
N ALA A 83 -36.87 -47.53 -20.80
CA ALA A 83 -37.92 -46.93 -19.97
C ALA A 83 -37.39 -45.95 -18.90
N VAL A 84 -36.09 -45.66 -18.92
CA VAL A 84 -35.39 -44.84 -17.91
C VAL A 84 -35.95 -43.41 -17.91
N GLY A 85 -36.22 -42.87 -16.71
CA GLY A 85 -36.86 -41.57 -16.51
C GLY A 85 -38.40 -41.61 -16.48
N GLY A 86 -39.03 -42.77 -16.69
CA GLY A 86 -40.48 -42.90 -16.52
C GLY A 86 -40.92 -42.84 -15.05
N HIS A 87 -42.09 -42.27 -14.77
CA HIS A 87 -42.59 -42.05 -13.41
C HIS A 87 -43.85 -42.87 -13.09
N VAL A 88 -43.93 -43.39 -11.85
CA VAL A 88 -45.08 -44.15 -11.34
C VAL A 88 -45.48 -43.60 -9.97
N ARG A 89 -46.72 -43.13 -9.85
CA ARG A 89 -47.26 -42.63 -8.59
C ARG A 89 -47.60 -43.78 -7.63
N ILE A 90 -47.34 -43.59 -6.33
CA ILE A 90 -47.69 -44.58 -5.31
C ILE A 90 -49.21 -44.84 -5.28
N GLY A 91 -49.59 -46.11 -5.09
CA GLY A 91 -50.97 -46.58 -5.08
C GLY A 91 -51.58 -46.86 -6.46
N VAL A 92 -50.87 -46.54 -7.55
CA VAL A 92 -51.35 -46.70 -8.93
C VAL A 92 -50.64 -47.88 -9.62
N GLY A 93 -51.42 -48.78 -10.23
CA GLY A 93 -50.90 -49.98 -10.90
C GLY A 93 -50.26 -51.00 -9.94
N VAL A 94 -49.74 -52.09 -10.48
CA VAL A 94 -49.12 -53.17 -9.68
C VAL A 94 -47.89 -52.64 -8.92
N ILE A 95 -47.03 -51.88 -9.60
CA ILE A 95 -45.81 -51.29 -9.04
C ILE A 95 -46.13 -50.29 -7.92
N GLY A 96 -47.05 -49.34 -8.15
CA GLY A 96 -47.43 -48.35 -7.14
C GLY A 96 -48.18 -48.96 -5.95
N LEU A 97 -48.97 -50.02 -6.16
CA LEU A 97 -49.64 -50.74 -5.06
C LEU A 97 -48.64 -51.52 -4.20
N VAL A 98 -47.61 -52.10 -4.80
CA VAL A 98 -46.51 -52.75 -4.07
C VAL A 98 -45.76 -51.74 -3.20
N ALA A 99 -45.46 -50.56 -3.75
CA ALA A 99 -44.87 -49.47 -2.99
C ALA A 99 -45.75 -49.03 -1.81
N GLN A 100 -47.06 -48.85 -2.04
CA GLN A 100 -48.00 -48.45 -0.99
C GLN A 100 -48.12 -49.50 0.12
N LYS A 101 -48.24 -50.78 -0.25
CA LYS A 101 -48.46 -51.87 0.70
C LYS A 101 -47.17 -52.43 1.29
N ARG A 102 -46.01 -52.07 0.75
CA ARG A 102 -44.68 -52.61 1.07
C ARG A 102 -44.65 -54.15 1.08
N LYS A 103 -45.45 -54.76 0.20
CA LYS A 103 -45.60 -56.21 0.09
C LYS A 103 -45.48 -56.58 -1.36
N MET A 104 -44.67 -57.61 -1.63
CA MET A 104 -44.53 -58.15 -2.97
C MET A 104 -45.88 -58.61 -3.55
N LEU A 105 -46.06 -58.39 -4.85
CA LEU A 105 -47.28 -58.77 -5.56
C LEU A 105 -46.90 -59.51 -6.84
N HIS A 106 -47.52 -60.68 -7.01
CA HIS A 106 -47.42 -61.50 -8.21
C HIS A 106 -48.78 -61.53 -8.89
N VAL A 107 -48.82 -61.13 -10.16
CA VAL A 107 -50.01 -61.20 -11.00
C VAL A 107 -49.71 -62.12 -12.17
N SER A 108 -50.26 -63.34 -12.16
CA SER A 108 -49.94 -64.38 -13.14
C SER A 108 -50.81 -64.35 -14.41
N ASN A 109 -51.82 -63.47 -14.44
CA ASN A 109 -52.77 -63.29 -15.55
C ASN A 109 -53.19 -61.81 -15.66
N LEU A 110 -52.18 -60.98 -15.95
CA LEU A 110 -52.31 -59.54 -16.05
C LEU A 110 -53.20 -59.13 -17.24
N GLY A 111 -53.16 -59.89 -18.34
CA GLY A 111 -54.01 -59.69 -19.52
C GLY A 111 -55.50 -59.78 -19.17
N GLN A 112 -55.92 -60.81 -18.43
CA GLN A 112 -57.31 -60.97 -18.00
C GLN A 112 -57.75 -59.89 -16.99
N GLN A 113 -56.87 -59.47 -16.07
CA GLN A 113 -57.17 -58.37 -15.15
C GLN A 113 -57.28 -57.01 -15.84
N ARG A 114 -56.43 -56.74 -16.84
CA ARG A 114 -56.53 -55.55 -17.70
C ARG A 114 -57.84 -55.55 -18.48
N ALA A 115 -58.23 -56.69 -19.06
CA ALA A 115 -59.50 -56.85 -19.76
C ALA A 115 -60.72 -56.67 -18.84
N TYR A 116 -60.66 -57.20 -17.61
CA TYR A 116 -61.70 -57.04 -16.59
C TYR A 116 -61.81 -55.59 -16.08
N ALA A 117 -60.69 -54.94 -15.77
CA ALA A 117 -60.65 -53.54 -15.38
C ALA A 117 -61.15 -52.62 -16.51
N ALA A 118 -60.79 -52.92 -17.77
CA ALA A 118 -61.31 -52.22 -18.94
C ALA A 118 -62.83 -52.45 -19.12
N ALA A 119 -63.33 -53.64 -18.84
CA ALA A 119 -64.77 -53.95 -18.88
C ALA A 119 -65.55 -53.24 -17.75
N GLN A 120 -65.04 -53.24 -16.52
CA GLN A 120 -65.60 -52.47 -15.40
C GLN A 120 -65.57 -50.97 -15.69
N ARG A 121 -64.46 -50.45 -16.24
CA ARG A 121 -64.34 -49.04 -16.67
C ARG A 121 -65.38 -48.69 -17.73
N ARG A 122 -65.59 -49.56 -18.73
CA ARG A 122 -66.65 -49.40 -19.74
C ARG A 122 -68.05 -49.42 -19.11
N GLN A 123 -68.29 -50.23 -18.08
CA GLN A 123 -69.55 -50.23 -17.32
C GLN A 123 -69.75 -48.96 -16.48
N MET A 124 -68.71 -48.48 -15.79
CA MET A 124 -68.77 -47.26 -14.95
C MET A 124 -68.90 -45.97 -15.78
N ILE A 125 -68.28 -45.93 -16.96
CA ILE A 125 -68.47 -44.85 -17.93
C ILE A 125 -69.91 -44.85 -18.44
N LYS A 126 -70.50 -46.04 -18.72
CA LYS A 126 -71.90 -46.17 -19.11
C LYS A 126 -72.89 -45.78 -18.00
N SER A 127 -72.50 -45.84 -16.73
CA SER A 127 -73.34 -45.44 -15.58
C SER A 127 -73.13 -43.99 -15.12
N GLY A 128 -72.43 -43.15 -15.90
CA GLY A 128 -72.30 -41.71 -15.62
C GLY A 128 -71.33 -41.31 -14.50
N ARG A 129 -70.53 -42.24 -13.94
CA ARG A 129 -69.52 -41.96 -12.88
C ARG A 129 -68.11 -41.80 -13.44
N GLY A 130 -67.98 -41.24 -14.64
CA GLY A 130 -66.71 -41.16 -15.38
C GLY A 130 -65.64 -40.22 -14.79
N ALA A 131 -66.02 -39.29 -13.89
CA ALA A 131 -65.12 -38.28 -13.34
C ALA A 131 -64.22 -38.77 -12.19
N GLU A 132 -64.48 -39.95 -11.61
CA GLU A 132 -63.65 -40.55 -10.54
C GLU A 132 -62.44 -41.33 -11.08
N ILE A 133 -62.15 -41.22 -12.39
CA ILE A 133 -61.14 -42.01 -13.07
C ILE A 133 -59.86 -41.17 -13.23
N ALA A 134 -58.85 -41.42 -12.39
CA ALA A 134 -57.49 -40.91 -12.64
C ALA A 134 -57.04 -41.33 -14.05
N GLU A 135 -56.46 -40.38 -14.81
CA GLU A 135 -55.85 -40.66 -16.11
C GLU A 135 -54.97 -41.90 -16.01
N ALA A 136 -55.13 -42.82 -16.95
CA ALA A 136 -54.22 -43.96 -17.04
C ALA A 136 -52.90 -43.43 -17.60
N VAL A 137 -52.05 -42.93 -16.71
CA VAL A 137 -50.70 -42.50 -17.03
C VAL A 137 -49.94 -43.72 -17.59
N PRO A 138 -49.26 -43.61 -18.74
CA PRO A 138 -48.52 -44.72 -19.31
C PRO A 138 -47.44 -45.17 -18.32
N VAL A 139 -47.63 -46.35 -17.74
CA VAL A 139 -46.63 -47.00 -16.88
C VAL A 139 -45.58 -47.60 -17.81
N PRO A 140 -44.28 -47.32 -17.60
CA PRO A 140 -43.23 -47.93 -18.41
C PRO A 140 -43.23 -49.45 -18.20
N GLY A 141 -43.36 -50.22 -19.29
CA GLY A 141 -43.48 -51.67 -19.21
C GLY A 141 -43.87 -52.32 -20.53
N LEU A 142 -43.95 -53.65 -20.52
CA LEU A 142 -44.17 -54.48 -21.70
C LEU A 142 -45.66 -54.42 -22.12
N PRO A 143 -45.98 -54.02 -23.38
CA PRO A 143 -47.36 -53.84 -23.81
C PRO A 143 -48.22 -55.12 -23.72
N ASN A 144 -47.61 -56.27 -24.01
CA ASN A 144 -48.24 -57.60 -24.01
C ASN A 144 -47.88 -58.43 -22.76
N ALA A 145 -47.55 -57.79 -21.63
CA ALA A 145 -47.31 -58.52 -20.38
C ALA A 145 -48.55 -59.33 -19.94
N GLU A 146 -48.38 -60.64 -19.85
CA GLU A 146 -49.38 -61.59 -19.35
C GLU A 146 -49.13 -61.94 -17.87
N SER A 147 -47.91 -61.74 -17.37
CA SER A 147 -47.60 -61.82 -15.94
C SER A 147 -46.62 -60.73 -15.50
N GLN A 148 -46.78 -60.27 -14.25
CA GLN A 148 -45.92 -59.26 -13.62
C GLN A 148 -45.62 -59.64 -12.18
N PHE A 149 -44.36 -59.45 -11.80
CA PHE A 149 -43.86 -59.66 -10.46
C PHE A 149 -43.21 -58.36 -9.97
N ALA A 150 -43.71 -57.79 -8.88
CA ALA A 150 -43.20 -56.54 -8.35
C ALA A 150 -42.82 -56.70 -6.87
N ILE A 151 -41.64 -56.23 -6.53
CA ILE A 151 -40.96 -56.48 -5.25
C ILE A 151 -40.55 -55.14 -4.65
N PRO A 152 -40.95 -54.84 -3.41
CA PRO A 152 -40.50 -53.63 -2.76
C PRO A 152 -39.01 -53.78 -2.41
N LEU A 153 -38.23 -52.76 -2.75
CA LEU A 153 -36.86 -52.62 -2.26
C LEU A 153 -36.96 -51.90 -0.92
N LEU A 154 -36.68 -52.62 0.17
CA LEU A 154 -36.82 -52.13 1.54
C LEU A 154 -35.48 -52.14 2.26
N VAL A 155 -35.22 -51.10 3.04
CA VAL A 155 -34.11 -51.05 3.99
C VAL A 155 -34.68 -50.66 5.35
N ARG A 156 -34.58 -51.56 6.34
CA ARG A 156 -35.16 -51.36 7.70
C ARG A 156 -36.61 -50.87 7.66
N ASP A 157 -37.43 -51.52 6.83
CA ASP A 157 -38.83 -51.23 6.55
C ASP A 157 -39.12 -49.96 5.72
N ASP A 158 -38.13 -49.12 5.45
CA ASP A 158 -38.28 -47.95 4.59
C ASP A 158 -38.21 -48.35 3.11
N LEU A 159 -39.20 -47.85 2.35
CA LEU A 159 -39.27 -48.07 0.91
C LEU A 159 -38.25 -47.17 0.21
N ILE A 160 -37.27 -47.78 -0.44
CA ILE A 160 -36.33 -47.05 -1.29
C ILE A 160 -36.72 -47.12 -2.77
N GLY A 161 -37.54 -48.10 -3.15
CA GLY A 161 -37.90 -48.35 -4.55
C GLY A 161 -38.69 -49.64 -4.77
N VAL A 162 -38.91 -49.99 -6.02
CA VAL A 162 -39.57 -51.23 -6.45
C VAL A 162 -38.77 -51.85 -7.59
N PHE A 163 -38.52 -53.15 -7.49
CA PHE A 163 -38.00 -53.97 -8.58
C PHE A 163 -39.18 -54.65 -9.28
N SER A 164 -39.38 -54.40 -10.57
CA SER A 164 -40.49 -54.99 -11.34
C SER A 164 -39.96 -55.86 -12.46
N ILE A 165 -40.58 -57.02 -12.64
CA ILE A 165 -40.30 -57.98 -13.71
C ILE A 165 -41.60 -58.25 -14.45
N GLU A 166 -41.51 -58.35 -15.77
CA GLU A 166 -42.66 -58.59 -16.64
C GLU A 166 -42.37 -59.72 -17.62
N SER A 167 -43.40 -60.51 -17.95
CA SER A 167 -43.31 -61.60 -18.92
C SER A 167 -44.56 -61.67 -19.80
N PRO A 168 -44.41 -61.94 -21.11
CA PRO A 168 -45.53 -62.19 -22.02
C PRO A 168 -46.14 -63.59 -21.86
N VAL A 169 -45.60 -64.43 -20.98
CA VAL A 169 -46.09 -65.79 -20.71
C VAL A 169 -46.88 -65.82 -19.39
N GLN A 170 -48.03 -66.50 -19.38
CA GLN A 170 -48.80 -66.72 -18.14
C GLN A 170 -48.09 -67.70 -17.21
N ARG A 171 -48.16 -67.44 -15.90
CA ARG A 171 -47.61 -68.31 -14.83
C ARG A 171 -46.10 -68.60 -14.97
N SER A 172 -45.34 -67.64 -15.46
CA SER A 172 -43.89 -67.76 -15.69
C SER A 172 -43.03 -67.84 -14.41
N PHE A 173 -43.63 -67.71 -13.21
CA PHE A 173 -42.90 -67.61 -11.94
C PHE A 173 -43.40 -68.66 -10.93
N SER A 174 -42.49 -69.43 -10.32
CA SER A 174 -42.82 -70.47 -9.35
C SER A 174 -42.88 -69.94 -7.91
N GLU A 175 -43.47 -70.70 -6.97
CA GLU A 175 -43.43 -70.33 -5.54
C GLU A 175 -42.03 -70.44 -4.93
N HIS A 176 -41.13 -71.25 -5.52
CA HIS A 176 -39.75 -71.41 -5.04
C HIS A 176 -38.90 -70.15 -5.32
N ASP A 177 -39.14 -69.48 -6.45
CA ASP A 177 -38.45 -68.25 -6.85
C ASP A 177 -38.76 -67.09 -5.90
N ARG A 178 -39.96 -67.08 -5.31
CA ARG A 178 -40.45 -65.99 -4.44
C ARG A 178 -39.53 -65.68 -3.26
N ALA A 179 -39.01 -66.71 -2.60
CA ALA A 179 -38.16 -66.53 -1.41
C ALA A 179 -36.76 -66.04 -1.80
N LEU A 180 -36.15 -66.63 -2.82
CA LEU A 180 -34.81 -66.28 -3.29
C LEU A 180 -34.76 -64.87 -3.89
N VAL A 181 -35.75 -64.51 -4.71
CA VAL A 181 -35.81 -63.17 -5.31
C VAL A 181 -35.99 -62.09 -4.23
N SER A 182 -36.74 -62.36 -3.15
CA SER A 182 -36.87 -61.41 -2.03
C SER A 182 -35.55 -61.20 -1.28
N ILE A 183 -34.72 -62.24 -1.15
CA ILE A 183 -33.39 -62.14 -0.52
C ILE A 183 -32.47 -61.27 -1.38
N VAL A 184 -32.41 -61.53 -2.68
CA VAL A 184 -31.59 -60.76 -3.63
C VAL A 184 -32.07 -59.31 -3.72
N ALA A 185 -33.39 -59.07 -3.75
CA ALA A 185 -33.97 -57.74 -3.74
C ALA A 185 -33.57 -56.92 -2.49
N ASN A 186 -33.53 -57.54 -1.31
CA ASN A 186 -33.06 -56.88 -0.08
C ASN A 186 -31.56 -56.53 -0.14
N GLN A 187 -30.74 -57.37 -0.78
CA GLN A 187 -29.32 -57.09 -0.99
C GLN A 187 -29.12 -55.91 -1.95
N ILE A 188 -29.84 -55.91 -3.09
CA ILE A 188 -29.87 -54.78 -4.04
C ILE A 188 -30.31 -53.50 -3.31
N ALA A 189 -31.37 -53.60 -2.50
CA ALA A 189 -31.89 -52.45 -1.77
C ALA A 189 -30.84 -51.85 -0.83
N SER A 190 -30.16 -52.71 -0.08
CA SER A 190 -29.11 -52.30 0.86
C SER A 190 -27.93 -51.64 0.13
N ALA A 191 -27.50 -52.19 -1.01
CA ALA A 191 -26.39 -51.63 -1.79
C ALA A 191 -26.73 -50.25 -2.38
N ILE A 192 -27.91 -50.11 -2.99
CA ILE A 192 -28.38 -48.83 -3.54
C ILE A 192 -28.48 -47.76 -2.43
N HIS A 193 -29.01 -48.14 -1.26
CA HIS A 193 -29.11 -47.23 -0.12
C HIS A 193 -27.74 -46.79 0.40
N ASN A 194 -26.79 -47.72 0.52
CA ASN A 194 -25.43 -47.42 0.96
C ASN A 194 -24.68 -46.52 -0.01
N ALA A 195 -24.81 -46.77 -1.33
CA ALA A 195 -24.22 -45.93 -2.37
C ALA A 195 -24.77 -44.51 -2.35
N ARG A 196 -26.10 -44.33 -2.23
CA ARG A 196 -26.73 -43.00 -2.08
C ARG A 196 -26.21 -42.26 -0.84
N LEU A 197 -26.19 -42.92 0.31
CA LEU A 197 -25.67 -42.33 1.55
C LEU A 197 -24.20 -41.91 1.44
N TYR A 198 -23.39 -42.69 0.72
CA TYR A 198 -21.98 -42.38 0.51
C TYR A 198 -21.80 -41.15 -0.39
N GLN A 199 -22.55 -41.07 -1.51
CA GLN A 199 -22.53 -39.92 -2.40
C GLN A 199 -23.00 -38.64 -1.72
N ASP A 200 -24.09 -38.69 -0.94
CA ASP A 200 -24.59 -37.55 -0.17
C ASP A 200 -23.57 -37.06 0.85
N ARG A 201 -22.96 -37.98 1.63
CA ARG A 201 -21.90 -37.61 2.58
C ARG A 201 -20.69 -37.00 1.90
N ARG A 202 -20.28 -37.54 0.76
CA ARG A 202 -19.13 -37.02 0.01
C ARG A 202 -19.40 -35.60 -0.46
N ARG A 203 -20.58 -35.35 -1.04
CA ARG A 203 -21.00 -34.01 -1.47
C ARG A 203 -21.05 -33.02 -0.31
N SER A 204 -21.68 -33.40 0.81
CA SER A 204 -21.72 -32.53 2.00
C SER A 204 -20.33 -32.26 2.59
N ALA A 205 -19.42 -33.24 2.54
CA ALA A 205 -18.05 -33.05 3.00
C ALA A 205 -17.27 -32.05 2.10
N GLU A 206 -17.43 -32.14 0.78
CA GLU A 206 -16.83 -31.21 -0.17
C GLU A 206 -17.39 -29.79 0.01
N GLU A 207 -18.71 -29.64 0.18
CA GLU A 207 -19.35 -28.34 0.47
C GLU A 207 -18.87 -27.74 1.81
N LEU A 208 -18.78 -28.55 2.87
CA LEU A 208 -18.27 -28.11 4.18
C LEU A 208 -16.79 -27.69 4.10
N GLN A 209 -15.98 -28.42 3.34
CA GLN A 209 -14.57 -28.11 3.15
C GLN A 209 -14.38 -26.79 2.40
N ALA A 210 -15.17 -26.53 1.35
CA ALA A 210 -15.17 -25.27 0.63
C ALA A 210 -15.61 -24.10 1.54
N LEU A 211 -16.65 -24.30 2.35
CA LEU A 211 -17.11 -23.29 3.30
C LEU A 211 -16.06 -22.98 4.37
N ASN A 212 -15.41 -24.01 4.93
CA ASN A 212 -14.34 -23.84 5.92
C ASN A 212 -13.15 -23.08 5.33
N ALA A 213 -12.70 -23.41 4.12
CA ALA A 213 -11.61 -22.68 3.46
C ALA A 213 -11.97 -21.19 3.25
N SER A 214 -13.23 -20.89 2.89
CA SER A 214 -13.70 -19.50 2.78
C SER A 214 -13.75 -18.78 4.14
N LEU A 215 -14.17 -19.47 5.21
CA LEU A 215 -14.19 -18.91 6.55
C LEU A 215 -12.77 -18.66 7.06
N GLU A 216 -11.84 -19.60 6.85
CA GLU A 216 -10.43 -19.45 7.22
C GLU A 216 -9.79 -18.25 6.51
N ALA A 217 -10.05 -18.06 5.22
CA ALA A 217 -9.57 -16.89 4.48
C ALA A 217 -10.12 -15.57 5.04
N ARG A 218 -11.43 -15.51 5.38
CA ARG A 218 -12.06 -14.32 5.99
C ARG A 218 -11.55 -14.07 7.41
N VAL A 219 -11.31 -15.12 8.19
CA VAL A 219 -10.70 -15.01 9.53
C VAL A 219 -9.29 -14.46 9.39
N ALA A 220 -8.46 -15.00 8.49
CA ALA A 220 -7.10 -14.54 8.25
C ALA A 220 -7.03 -13.06 7.81
N GLU A 221 -7.92 -12.64 6.89
CA GLU A 221 -8.03 -11.25 6.46
C GLU A 221 -8.44 -10.34 7.63
N ARG A 222 -9.45 -10.75 8.42
CA ARG A 222 -9.92 -9.97 9.57
C ARG A 222 -8.88 -9.91 10.69
N THR A 223 -8.15 -10.99 10.98
CA THR A 223 -7.05 -10.99 11.95
C THR A 223 -5.92 -10.08 11.49
N ALA A 224 -5.54 -10.10 10.20
CA ALA A 224 -4.52 -9.20 9.68
C ALA A 224 -4.97 -7.72 9.68
N ALA A 225 -6.26 -7.44 9.51
CA ALA A 225 -6.82 -6.10 9.69
C ALA A 225 -6.81 -5.67 11.16
N LEU A 226 -7.27 -6.52 12.07
CA LEU A 226 -7.27 -6.26 13.52
C LEU A 226 -5.84 -6.09 14.07
N GLU A 227 -4.85 -6.85 13.60
CA GLU A 227 -3.46 -6.67 14.00
C GLU A 227 -2.85 -5.36 13.48
N ARG A 228 -3.29 -4.87 12.31
CA ARG A 228 -2.89 -3.55 11.81
C ARG A 228 -3.53 -2.44 12.63
N GLU A 229 -4.84 -2.53 12.89
CA GLU A 229 -5.57 -1.60 13.75
C GLU A 229 -5.00 -1.60 15.18
N LEU A 230 -4.71 -2.77 15.75
CA LEU A 230 -4.10 -2.91 17.07
C LEU A 230 -2.67 -2.35 17.09
N ARG A 231 -1.85 -2.56 16.06
CA ARG A 231 -0.52 -1.93 15.95
C ARG A 231 -0.62 -0.42 15.91
N VAL A 232 -1.52 0.13 15.10
CA VAL A 232 -1.76 1.59 15.04
C VAL A 232 -2.27 2.11 16.38
N ALA A 233 -3.22 1.42 17.02
CA ALA A 233 -3.72 1.79 18.34
C ALA A 233 -2.65 1.67 19.43
N GLN A 234 -1.80 0.65 19.39
CA GLN A 234 -0.68 0.46 20.32
C GLN A 234 0.43 1.49 20.08
N GLU A 235 0.71 1.87 18.83
CA GLU A 235 1.62 2.96 18.49
C GLU A 235 1.06 4.29 18.99
N LEU A 236 -0.23 4.56 18.77
CA LEU A 236 -0.91 5.77 19.29
C LEU A 236 -0.95 5.80 20.81
N VAL A 237 -1.23 4.68 21.48
CA VAL A 237 -1.24 4.57 22.96
C VAL A 237 0.17 4.60 23.53
N SER A 238 1.15 3.98 22.86
CA SER A 238 2.56 4.05 23.22
C SER A 238 3.10 5.46 23.04
N ASP A 239 2.71 6.16 21.97
CA ASP A 239 3.08 7.54 21.70
C ASP A 239 2.40 8.49 22.70
N ALA A 240 1.10 8.32 22.96
CA ALA A 240 0.36 9.04 24.00
C ALA A 240 0.98 8.80 25.39
N ARG A 241 1.27 7.55 25.77
CA ARG A 241 1.97 7.24 27.03
C ARG A 241 3.39 7.79 27.04
N SER A 242 4.12 7.78 25.91
CA SER A 242 5.47 8.33 25.74
C SER A 242 5.57 9.83 26.04
N ARG A 243 4.44 10.53 25.89
CA ARG A 243 4.30 11.97 26.11
C ARG A 243 3.95 12.33 27.56
N VAL A 244 3.58 11.36 28.40
CA VAL A 244 3.23 11.58 29.82
C VAL A 244 4.50 11.68 30.69
N ASP A 245 4.53 12.72 31.53
CA ASP A 245 5.41 13.07 32.67
C ASP A 245 6.64 13.98 32.48
N GLY A 246 7.23 14.15 31.30
CA GLY A 246 8.42 15.02 31.16
C GLY A 246 8.22 16.46 31.70
N PRO A 247 7.21 17.21 31.23
CA PRO A 247 7.05 18.62 31.56
C PRO A 247 6.64 18.94 33.00
N LEU A 248 6.04 17.98 33.72
CA LEU A 248 5.63 18.17 35.12
C LEU A 248 6.62 17.58 36.13
N LEU A 249 7.68 16.89 35.69
CA LEU A 249 8.78 16.48 36.57
C LEU A 249 9.62 17.70 36.96
N GLY A 250 10.25 17.71 38.14
CA GLY A 250 11.06 18.84 38.61
C GLY A 250 10.60 19.39 39.96
N GLU A 251 11.50 20.04 40.68
CA GLU A 251 11.19 20.70 41.98
C GLU A 251 11.33 22.22 41.90
N SER A 252 11.67 22.74 40.73
CA SER A 252 11.78 24.17 40.52
C SER A 252 10.50 24.93 40.84
N ALA A 253 10.67 26.18 41.28
CA ALA A 253 9.54 27.04 41.62
C ALA A 253 8.56 27.18 40.44
N VAL A 254 9.07 27.24 39.21
CA VAL A 254 8.25 27.34 37.98
C VAL A 254 7.48 26.05 37.68
N VAL A 255 8.04 24.87 37.96
CA VAL A 255 7.34 23.59 37.79
C VAL A 255 6.32 23.36 38.90
N ARG A 256 6.60 23.76 40.14
CA ARG A 256 5.61 23.73 41.23
C ARG A 256 4.42 24.62 40.93
N ALA A 257 4.67 25.86 40.48
CA ALA A 257 3.62 26.76 40.01
C ALA A 257 2.80 26.14 38.85
N LEU A 258 3.47 25.50 37.88
CA LEU A 258 2.78 24.80 36.79
C LEU A 258 1.87 23.66 37.28
N ARG A 259 2.31 22.89 38.29
CA ARG A 259 1.47 21.82 38.89
C ARG A 259 0.25 22.41 39.61
N ASP A 260 0.43 23.51 40.33
CA ASP A 260 -0.65 24.22 41.01
C ASP A 260 -1.66 24.80 40.00
N ASP A 261 -1.16 25.36 38.89
CA ASP A 261 -1.97 25.84 37.78
C ASP A 261 -2.76 24.70 37.13
N VAL A 262 -2.12 23.56 36.86
CA VAL A 262 -2.79 22.36 36.32
C VAL A 262 -3.90 21.90 37.27
N ALA A 263 -3.63 21.83 38.58
CA ALA A 263 -4.61 21.41 39.57
C ALA A 263 -5.80 22.39 39.66
N ARG A 264 -5.53 23.70 39.60
CA ARG A 264 -6.55 24.75 39.62
C ARG A 264 -7.42 24.69 38.37
N GLU A 265 -6.82 24.66 37.18
CA GLU A 265 -7.56 24.63 35.93
C GLU A 265 -8.29 23.28 35.72
N ALA A 266 -7.77 22.18 36.27
CA ALA A 266 -8.43 20.88 36.23
C ALA A 266 -9.80 20.88 36.93
N ALA A 267 -10.02 21.76 37.92
CA ALA A 267 -11.28 21.89 38.64
C ALA A 267 -12.39 22.60 37.85
N HIS A 268 -12.05 23.26 36.73
CA HIS A 268 -12.99 24.04 35.92
C HIS A 268 -13.18 23.45 34.52
N MET A 269 -14.35 23.68 33.92
CA MET A 269 -14.74 23.17 32.60
C MET A 269 -14.50 24.17 31.46
N GLU A 270 -13.92 25.32 31.77
CA GLU A 270 -13.70 26.35 30.77
C GLU A 270 -12.57 25.96 29.79
N PRO A 271 -12.61 26.47 28.55
CA PRO A 271 -11.53 26.28 27.60
C PRO A 271 -10.21 26.76 28.19
N LEU A 272 -9.17 25.95 28.01
CA LEU A 272 -7.84 26.23 28.53
C LEU A 272 -6.87 26.49 27.39
N PHE A 273 -6.06 27.54 27.54
CA PHE A 273 -5.06 27.89 26.55
C PHE A 273 -3.64 27.68 27.05
N LEU A 274 -2.87 26.85 26.35
CA LEU A 274 -1.50 26.51 26.69
C LEU A 274 -0.54 27.28 25.80
N THR A 275 0.36 28.06 26.41
CA THR A 275 1.39 28.82 25.69
C THR A 275 2.80 28.43 26.14
N GLY A 276 3.80 28.91 25.39
CA GLY A 276 5.24 28.68 25.64
C GLY A 276 5.94 28.30 24.35
N PRO A 277 7.25 28.09 24.30
CA PRO A 277 7.91 27.82 23.03
C PRO A 277 7.69 26.37 22.51
N PRO A 278 8.04 26.03 21.25
CA PRO A 278 7.77 24.73 20.65
C PRO A 278 8.48 23.55 21.33
N GLY A 279 7.77 22.48 21.70
CA GLY A 279 8.40 21.27 22.28
C GLY A 279 8.61 21.27 23.81
N VAL A 280 8.06 22.25 24.54
CA VAL A 280 7.98 22.22 26.03
C VAL A 280 7.08 21.11 26.57
N GLY A 281 6.31 20.45 25.69
CA GLY A 281 5.36 19.40 26.07
C GLY A 281 4.03 19.94 26.58
N LYS A 282 3.45 20.94 25.89
CA LYS A 282 2.09 21.43 26.16
C LYS A 282 1.06 20.32 26.14
N GLU A 283 1.20 19.36 25.23
CA GLU A 283 0.31 18.19 25.18
C GLU A 283 0.35 17.35 26.47
N ALA A 284 1.53 17.17 27.08
CA ALA A 284 1.64 16.45 28.35
C ALA A 284 0.94 17.21 29.48
N VAL A 285 1.03 18.54 29.47
CA VAL A 285 0.31 19.41 30.41
C VAL A 285 -1.20 19.31 30.16
N ALA A 286 -1.65 19.34 28.91
CA ALA A 286 -3.07 19.14 28.55
C ALA A 286 -3.60 17.79 29.03
N HIS A 287 -2.81 16.72 28.84
CA HIS A 287 -3.15 15.39 29.32
C HIS A 287 -3.20 15.32 30.85
N ALA A 288 -2.27 15.98 31.54
CA ALA A 288 -2.29 16.06 33.00
C ALA A 288 -3.53 16.79 33.52
N VAL A 289 -3.95 17.88 32.87
CA VAL A 289 -5.22 18.55 33.16
C VAL A 289 -6.39 17.59 32.94
N HIS A 290 -6.43 16.86 31.83
CA HIS A 290 -7.48 15.87 31.56
C HIS A 290 -7.59 14.80 32.65
N VAL A 291 -6.47 14.21 33.06
CA VAL A 291 -6.43 13.20 34.13
C VAL A 291 -6.85 13.80 35.48
N ALA A 292 -6.32 14.98 35.84
CA ALA A 292 -6.65 15.67 37.08
C ALA A 292 -8.12 16.13 37.13
N SER A 293 -8.75 16.35 35.97
CA SER A 293 -10.19 16.64 35.88
C SER A 293 -11.09 15.41 36.12
N HIS A 294 -10.53 14.21 36.34
CA HIS A 294 -11.28 12.96 36.59
C HIS A 294 -12.31 12.61 35.49
N ARG A 295 -12.04 13.02 34.25
CA ARG A 295 -12.93 12.77 33.12
C ARG A 295 -12.79 11.32 32.65
N ILE A 296 -13.91 10.71 32.28
CA ILE A 296 -13.99 9.28 31.90
C ILE A 296 -13.90 9.11 30.37
N GLY A 297 -14.29 10.13 29.60
CA GLY A 297 -14.22 10.11 28.14
C GLY A 297 -12.81 10.28 27.59
N ALA A 298 -12.65 10.07 26.29
CA ALA A 298 -11.34 10.02 25.64
C ALA A 298 -10.61 11.39 25.59
N PHE A 299 -9.28 11.36 25.61
CA PHE A 299 -8.43 12.47 25.23
C PHE A 299 -8.18 12.42 23.72
N ILE A 300 -8.82 13.32 22.96
CA ILE A 300 -8.73 13.38 21.50
C ILE A 300 -7.72 14.44 21.11
N PHE A 301 -6.64 14.02 20.44
CA PHE A 301 -5.61 14.90 19.91
C PHE A 301 -5.93 15.33 18.48
N VAL A 302 -5.75 16.62 18.19
CA VAL A 302 -5.94 17.20 16.86
C VAL A 302 -4.76 18.11 16.51
N SER A 303 -4.03 17.75 15.45
CA SER A 303 -3.02 18.60 14.83
C SER A 303 -3.71 19.59 13.87
N CYS A 304 -3.76 20.88 14.23
CA CYS A 304 -4.33 21.92 13.36
C CYS A 304 -3.57 22.08 12.02
N PRO A 305 -2.22 21.98 11.95
CA PRO A 305 -1.48 22.02 10.68
C PRO A 305 -1.90 20.92 9.69
N GLU A 306 -2.16 19.70 10.19
CA GLU A 306 -2.62 18.59 9.34
C GLU A 306 -4.01 18.83 8.78
N LEU A 307 -4.91 19.43 9.57
CA LEU A 307 -6.25 19.82 9.10
C LEU A 307 -6.19 20.88 7.98
N HIS A 308 -5.23 21.81 8.06
CA HIS A 308 -5.01 22.80 7.01
C HIS A 308 -4.59 22.16 5.68
N THR A 309 -3.73 21.13 5.72
CA THR A 309 -3.36 20.38 4.49
C THR A 309 -4.51 19.55 3.91
N GLN A 310 -5.39 19.00 4.76
CA GLN A 310 -6.56 18.22 4.31
C GLN A 310 -7.63 19.12 3.68
N SER A 311 -7.89 20.29 4.26
CA SER A 311 -8.81 21.28 3.70
C SER A 311 -8.37 21.76 2.31
N ARG A 312 -7.08 22.06 2.12
CA ARG A 312 -6.53 22.47 0.80
C ARG A 312 -6.55 21.38 -0.27
N ARG A 313 -6.55 20.09 0.10
CA ARG A 313 -6.74 18.99 -0.86
C ARG A 313 -8.21 18.82 -1.26
N ALA A 314 -9.13 19.23 -0.39
CA ALA A 314 -10.58 19.11 -0.58
C ALA A 314 -11.18 20.30 -1.36
N SER A 315 -10.47 21.42 -1.48
CA SER A 315 -10.96 22.66 -2.11
C SER A 315 -11.06 22.63 -3.65
N GLY A 316 -10.99 21.45 -4.27
CA GLY A 316 -11.33 21.23 -5.67
C GLY A 316 -12.78 20.81 -5.93
N ASP A 317 -13.54 20.42 -4.89
CA ASP A 317 -14.91 19.89 -5.05
C ASP A 317 -15.79 20.22 -3.84
N ALA A 318 -16.99 20.77 -4.05
CA ALA A 318 -17.87 21.22 -2.96
C ALA A 318 -18.36 20.05 -2.08
N ALA A 319 -18.45 18.85 -2.63
CA ALA A 319 -18.82 17.63 -1.91
C ALA A 319 -17.73 17.13 -0.93
N THR A 320 -16.46 17.46 -1.17
CA THR A 320 -15.34 17.10 -0.27
C THR A 320 -15.18 18.05 0.91
N ALA A 321 -15.55 19.33 0.76
CA ALA A 321 -15.56 20.29 1.86
C ALA A 321 -16.53 19.88 2.99
N THR A 322 -17.76 19.47 2.62
CA THR A 322 -18.77 18.99 3.59
C THR A 322 -18.33 17.71 4.32
N ARG A 323 -17.56 16.83 3.65
CA ARG A 323 -16.96 15.64 4.29
C ARG A 323 -15.84 15.98 5.28
N SER A 324 -15.07 17.04 5.01
CA SER A 324 -14.00 17.53 5.88
C SER A 324 -14.56 18.16 7.17
N GLU A 325 -15.60 18.99 7.06
CA GLU A 325 -16.35 19.53 8.21
C GLU A 325 -16.97 18.42 9.07
N GLY A 326 -17.59 17.42 8.43
CA GLY A 326 -18.10 16.23 9.12
C GLY A 326 -17.02 15.49 9.91
N SER A 327 -15.78 15.41 9.39
CA SER A 327 -14.67 14.77 10.11
C SER A 327 -14.23 15.51 11.37
N PHE A 328 -14.33 16.85 11.42
CA PHE A 328 -13.99 17.62 12.61
C PHE A 328 -15.09 17.51 13.68
N LEU A 329 -16.35 17.58 13.27
CA LEU A 329 -17.51 17.37 14.15
C LEU A 329 -17.51 15.95 14.75
N SER A 330 -17.17 14.92 13.98
CA SER A 330 -17.01 13.57 14.54
C SER A 330 -15.89 13.48 15.59
N ARG A 331 -14.83 14.29 15.50
CA ARG A 331 -13.78 14.34 16.56
C ARG A 331 -14.28 15.00 17.84
N LEU A 332 -15.16 15.99 17.72
CA LEU A 332 -15.85 16.58 18.87
C LEU A 332 -16.77 15.56 19.54
N GLU A 333 -17.51 14.77 18.76
CA GLU A 333 -18.36 13.69 19.27
C GLU A 333 -17.55 12.59 19.98
N LEU A 334 -16.40 12.18 19.41
CA LEU A 334 -15.50 11.21 20.04
C LEU A 334 -14.92 11.71 21.36
N ALA A 335 -14.85 13.02 21.56
CA ALA A 335 -14.36 13.65 22.79
C ALA A 335 -15.45 13.80 23.86
N ALA A 336 -16.68 13.33 23.63
CA ALA A 336 -17.79 13.39 24.58
C ALA A 336 -17.42 12.75 25.94
N GLY A 337 -17.68 13.47 27.03
CA GLY A 337 -17.28 13.10 28.39
C GLY A 337 -15.76 13.20 28.64
N GLY A 338 -14.99 13.66 27.66
CA GLY A 338 -13.52 13.67 27.62
C GLY A 338 -12.94 15.04 27.31
N THR A 339 -11.81 15.09 26.59
CA THR A 339 -11.09 16.34 26.28
C THR A 339 -10.64 16.36 24.83
N LEU A 340 -10.92 17.47 24.13
CA LEU A 340 -10.38 17.77 22.82
C LEU A 340 -9.16 18.68 22.96
N PHE A 341 -8.00 18.20 22.52
CA PHE A 341 -6.76 18.97 22.49
C PHE A 341 -6.43 19.43 21.07
N LEU A 342 -6.33 20.74 20.87
CA LEU A 342 -6.00 21.39 19.60
C LEU A 342 -4.55 21.88 19.62
N ASP A 343 -3.65 21.19 18.92
CA ASP A 343 -2.23 21.58 18.83
C ASP A 343 -1.99 22.59 17.70
N ALA A 344 -1.19 23.62 18.00
CA ALA A 344 -0.92 24.74 17.09
C ALA A 344 -2.20 25.41 16.54
N VAL A 345 -3.10 25.82 17.44
CA VAL A 345 -4.43 26.36 17.08
C VAL A 345 -4.39 27.56 16.13
N HIS A 346 -3.27 28.31 16.10
CA HIS A 346 -3.07 29.44 15.20
C HIS A 346 -3.02 29.05 13.71
N GLU A 347 -2.88 27.75 13.40
CA GLU A 347 -2.97 27.19 12.05
C GLU A 347 -4.35 26.55 11.75
N LEU A 348 -5.32 26.69 12.66
CA LEU A 348 -6.66 26.12 12.49
C LEU A 348 -7.36 26.83 11.31
N PRO A 349 -7.83 26.11 10.27
CA PRO A 349 -8.56 26.72 9.15
C PRO A 349 -9.81 27.47 9.58
N SER A 350 -10.16 28.54 8.85
CA SER A 350 -11.23 29.47 9.19
C SER A 350 -12.59 28.80 9.40
N GLU A 351 -12.94 27.83 8.57
CA GLU A 351 -14.17 27.04 8.64
C GLU A 351 -14.30 26.30 9.99
N PHE A 352 -13.21 25.69 10.46
CA PHE A 352 -13.18 25.00 11.75
C PHE A 352 -13.12 25.98 12.93
N GLN A 353 -12.56 27.18 12.74
CA GLN A 353 -12.62 28.23 13.76
C GLN A 353 -14.06 28.68 14.01
N HIS A 354 -14.88 28.86 12.97
CA HIS A 354 -16.29 29.23 13.12
C HIS A 354 -17.08 28.13 13.84
N ALA A 355 -16.91 26.86 13.42
CA ALA A 355 -17.57 25.72 14.07
C ALA A 355 -17.18 25.57 15.55
N LEU A 356 -15.92 25.83 15.88
CA LEU A 356 -15.44 25.79 17.26
C LEU A 356 -16.02 26.94 18.11
N VAL A 357 -16.13 28.15 17.56
CA VAL A 357 -16.77 29.28 18.25
C VAL A 357 -18.23 28.96 18.54
N GLU A 358 -18.96 28.49 17.52
CA GLU A 358 -20.37 28.12 17.65
C GLU A 358 -20.56 27.07 18.75
N PHE A 359 -19.75 26.00 18.74
CA PHE A 359 -19.76 24.95 19.77
C PHE A 359 -19.47 25.48 21.18
N LEU A 360 -18.50 26.39 21.33
CA LEU A 360 -18.10 26.94 22.63
C LEU A 360 -19.11 27.95 23.19
N GLU A 361 -19.83 28.66 22.31
CA GLU A 361 -20.87 29.62 22.68
C GLU A 361 -22.23 28.95 22.94
N SER A 362 -22.53 27.84 22.26
CA SER A 362 -23.83 27.13 22.30
C SER A 362 -24.09 26.30 23.56
N ARG A 363 -23.55 26.66 24.75
CA ARG A 363 -23.64 25.84 25.97
C ARG A 363 -25.07 25.31 26.19
N PRO A 364 -25.28 23.99 26.42
CA PRO A 364 -26.61 23.40 26.40
C PRO A 364 -27.48 23.94 27.54
N SER A 365 -28.65 24.44 27.17
CA SER A 365 -29.79 24.56 28.08
C SER A 365 -30.17 23.15 28.51
N ARG A 366 -30.18 22.87 29.82
CA ARG A 366 -30.61 21.57 30.39
C ARG A 366 -32.12 21.31 30.17
N HIS A 367 -32.62 21.21 28.95
CA HIS A 367 -34.03 20.89 28.68
C HIS A 367 -34.20 20.19 27.33
N SER A 368 -33.96 18.87 27.28
CA SER A 368 -34.81 17.83 26.67
C SER A 368 -33.98 16.57 26.37
N GLY A 369 -34.55 15.39 26.65
CA GLY A 369 -33.84 14.12 26.75
C GLY A 369 -33.49 13.43 25.42
N THR A 370 -33.10 14.16 24.38
CA THR A 370 -32.79 13.57 23.05
C THR A 370 -31.57 14.16 22.32
N GLU A 371 -30.77 15.03 22.95
CA GLU A 371 -29.55 15.56 22.32
C GLU A 371 -28.26 14.89 22.84
N PRO A 372 -27.27 14.65 21.95
CA PRO A 372 -26.01 14.01 22.31
C PRO A 372 -25.25 14.83 23.36
N ASN A 373 -24.71 14.13 24.36
CA ASN A 373 -24.08 14.69 25.54
C ASN A 373 -22.83 15.53 25.18
N THR A 374 -22.98 16.85 25.12
CA THR A 374 -21.96 17.85 24.73
C THR A 374 -21.01 18.23 25.88
N ASP A 375 -20.71 17.30 26.78
CA ASP A 375 -19.72 17.51 27.84
C ASP A 375 -18.30 17.27 27.30
N VAL A 376 -17.75 18.24 26.56
CA VAL A 376 -16.37 18.19 26.02
C VAL A 376 -15.56 19.35 26.56
N ARG A 377 -14.40 19.07 27.17
CA ARG A 377 -13.43 20.10 27.53
C ARG A 377 -12.53 20.41 26.33
N VAL A 378 -12.34 21.69 26.00
CA VAL A 378 -11.41 22.10 24.95
C VAL A 378 -10.12 22.64 25.57
N ILE A 379 -8.97 22.12 25.13
CA ILE A 379 -7.64 22.65 25.47
C ILE A 379 -6.93 22.99 24.16
N ALA A 380 -6.46 24.22 23.99
CA ALA A 380 -5.76 24.66 22.79
C ALA A 380 -4.32 25.06 23.09
N SER A 381 -3.42 24.85 22.13
CA SER A 381 -1.98 25.02 22.25
C SER A 381 -1.45 26.00 21.20
N THR A 382 -0.50 26.85 21.57
CA THR A 382 0.21 27.73 20.63
C THR A 382 1.66 27.98 21.07
N PRO A 383 2.60 28.18 20.14
CA PRO A 383 3.94 28.69 20.46
C PRO A 383 3.98 30.22 20.66
N HIS A 384 2.93 30.94 20.24
CA HIS A 384 2.90 32.40 20.20
C HIS A 384 2.34 33.03 21.48
N ASP A 385 2.79 34.25 21.80
CA ASP A 385 2.19 35.05 22.86
C ASP A 385 0.87 35.71 22.39
N LEU A 386 -0.09 35.79 23.31
CA LEU A 386 -1.49 36.15 23.04
C LEU A 386 -1.71 37.58 22.50
N THR A 387 -0.78 38.52 22.73
CA THR A 387 -1.09 39.96 22.68
C THR A 387 -0.71 40.68 21.38
N ARG A 388 0.15 40.12 20.52
CA ARG A 388 0.54 40.75 19.23
C ARG A 388 0.54 39.79 18.04
N ASP A 389 0.96 38.55 18.23
CA ASP A 389 1.23 37.63 17.12
C ASP A 389 -0.01 36.88 16.61
N MET A 390 -1.11 36.92 17.37
CA MET A 390 -2.34 36.19 17.07
C MET A 390 -3.34 37.00 16.24
N GLN A 391 -3.14 38.31 16.10
CA GLN A 391 -4.01 39.18 15.30
C GLN A 391 -3.94 38.76 13.82
N GLY A 392 -5.09 38.38 13.26
CA GLY A 392 -5.21 37.90 11.88
C GLY A 392 -5.00 36.40 11.67
N ARG A 393 -4.58 35.64 12.70
CA ARG A 393 -4.46 34.17 12.64
C ARG A 393 -5.68 33.46 13.23
N LEU A 394 -6.28 34.04 14.27
CA LEU A 394 -7.50 33.56 14.90
C LEU A 394 -8.65 34.57 14.76
N LEU A 395 -9.87 34.06 14.67
CA LEU A 395 -11.09 34.87 14.77
C LEU A 395 -11.16 35.54 16.15
N GLU A 396 -11.53 36.81 16.18
CA GLU A 396 -11.63 37.61 17.41
C GLU A 396 -12.53 36.97 18.49
N PRO A 397 -13.70 36.35 18.17
CA PRO A 397 -14.47 35.60 19.16
C PRO A 397 -13.72 34.42 19.78
N LEU A 398 -13.03 33.62 18.95
CA LEU A 398 -12.28 32.45 19.40
C LEU A 398 -11.11 32.85 20.31
N LEU A 399 -10.37 33.88 19.91
CA LEU A 399 -9.27 34.41 20.70
C LEU A 399 -9.74 34.89 22.08
N ARG A 400 -10.88 35.61 22.14
CA ARG A 400 -11.46 36.07 23.42
C ARG A 400 -11.93 34.93 24.32
N ILE A 401 -12.39 33.81 23.76
CA ILE A 401 -12.79 32.63 24.54
C ILE A 401 -11.55 31.94 25.11
N LEU A 402 -10.53 31.70 24.27
CA LEU A 402 -9.31 31.00 24.68
C LEU A 402 -8.46 31.82 25.66
N ALA A 403 -8.43 33.16 25.51
CA ALA A 403 -7.61 34.03 26.35
C ALA A 403 -8.09 34.15 27.82
N ARG A 404 -9.23 33.55 28.19
CA ARG A 404 -9.78 33.65 29.56
C ARG A 404 -8.94 32.89 30.58
N ASN A 405 -8.53 31.68 30.24
CA ASN A 405 -7.77 30.80 31.12
C ASN A 405 -6.52 30.33 30.40
N GLN A 406 -5.36 30.57 31.01
CA GLN A 406 -4.09 30.32 30.38
C GLN A 406 -3.12 29.64 31.35
N ILE A 407 -2.41 28.63 30.85
CA ILE A 407 -1.22 28.09 31.51
C ILE A 407 -0.03 28.33 30.59
N LYS A 408 0.98 29.04 31.11
CA LYS A 408 2.27 29.20 30.44
C LYS A 408 3.15 28.02 30.83
N VAL A 409 3.48 27.17 29.85
CA VAL A 409 4.42 26.07 30.06
C VAL A 409 5.85 26.62 29.97
N PRO A 410 6.65 26.51 31.04
CA PRO A 410 7.98 27.12 31.11
C PRO A 410 8.93 26.49 30.09
N ALA A 411 9.84 27.29 29.54
CA ALA A 411 10.89 26.78 28.68
C ALA A 411 11.89 25.95 29.51
N LEU A 412 12.65 25.07 28.88
CA LEU A 412 13.69 24.29 29.59
C LEU A 412 14.73 25.22 30.26
N ALA A 413 15.02 26.36 29.62
CA ALA A 413 15.92 27.39 30.12
C ALA A 413 15.45 28.05 31.44
N ASP A 414 14.14 28.04 31.74
CA ASP A 414 13.56 28.62 32.96
C ASP A 414 13.61 27.64 34.15
N ARG A 415 13.97 26.38 33.90
CA ARG A 415 13.96 25.27 34.87
C ARG A 415 15.22 24.42 34.78
N ARG A 416 16.39 25.07 34.64
CA ARG A 416 17.69 24.39 34.47
C ARG A 416 18.03 23.44 35.61
N GLU A 417 17.60 23.76 36.83
CA GLU A 417 17.79 22.91 38.01
C GLU A 417 17.07 21.55 37.92
N ASP A 418 16.06 21.43 37.06
CA ASP A 418 15.35 20.18 36.83
C ASP A 418 15.95 19.32 35.72
N ILE A 419 16.93 19.83 34.96
CA ILE A 419 17.57 19.10 33.84
C ILE A 419 18.14 17.75 34.29
N PRO A 420 18.88 17.62 35.41
CA PRO A 420 19.39 16.33 35.86
C PRO A 420 18.28 15.30 36.12
N LEU A 421 17.17 15.73 36.73
CA LEU A 421 16.02 14.87 37.02
C LEU A 421 15.32 14.43 35.72
N LEU A 422 15.10 15.36 34.80
CA LEU A 422 14.58 15.06 33.46
C LEU A 422 15.48 14.08 32.71
N ALA A 423 16.79 14.27 32.82
CA ALA A 423 17.75 13.46 32.11
C ALA A 423 17.75 12.01 32.59
N ASP A 424 17.80 11.81 33.91
CA ASP A 424 17.69 10.49 34.52
C ASP A 424 16.36 9.81 34.17
N TYR A 425 15.26 10.58 34.15
CA TYR A 425 13.95 10.08 33.75
C TYR A 425 13.94 9.56 32.30
N PHE A 426 14.37 10.37 31.33
CA PHE A 426 14.38 9.98 29.92
C PHE A 426 15.32 8.81 29.64
N VAL A 427 16.49 8.79 30.26
CA VAL A 427 17.46 7.69 30.14
C VAL A 427 16.88 6.38 30.65
N ARG A 428 16.36 6.35 31.88
CA ARG A 428 15.77 5.14 32.48
C ARG A 428 14.59 4.63 31.65
N ARG A 429 13.76 5.54 31.18
CA ARG A 429 12.60 5.22 30.35
C ARG A 429 13.01 4.59 29.01
N HIS A 430 13.98 5.20 28.32
CA HIS A 430 14.43 4.72 27.01
C HIS A 430 15.25 3.43 27.13
N ALA A 431 16.09 3.28 28.15
CA ALA A 431 16.83 2.07 28.45
C ALA A 431 15.91 0.87 28.67
N ARG A 432 14.83 1.04 29.47
CA ARG A 432 13.79 0.01 29.66
C ARG A 432 13.10 -0.39 28.35
N ARG A 433 12.79 0.57 27.48
CA ARG A 433 12.13 0.31 26.19
C ARG A 433 13.04 -0.43 25.20
N THR A 434 14.32 -0.12 25.20
CA THR A 434 15.31 -0.70 24.28
C THR A 434 15.97 -1.98 24.81
N GLY A 435 15.69 -2.36 26.06
CA GLY A 435 16.32 -3.51 26.71
C GLY A 435 17.80 -3.29 27.07
N LYS A 436 18.30 -2.05 26.99
CA LYS A 436 19.67 -1.70 27.39
C LYS A 436 19.76 -1.50 28.90
N VAL A 437 20.88 -1.93 29.48
CA VAL A 437 21.20 -1.68 30.90
C VAL A 437 22.00 -0.38 30.99
N VAL A 438 21.39 0.65 31.60
CA VAL A 438 22.04 1.94 31.86
C VAL A 438 21.84 2.28 33.35
N ASP A 439 22.94 2.32 34.09
CA ASP A 439 22.97 2.56 35.55
C ASP A 439 22.84 4.06 35.88
N GLY A 440 23.25 4.94 34.96
CA GLY A 440 23.14 6.39 35.13
C GLY A 440 23.89 7.20 34.08
N ILE A 441 23.92 8.51 34.28
CA ILE A 441 24.67 9.49 33.48
C ILE A 441 25.91 9.90 34.28
N SER A 442 27.06 10.03 33.62
CA SER A 442 28.30 10.45 34.30
C SER A 442 28.17 11.86 34.89
N PRO A 443 28.88 12.18 36.00
CA PRO A 443 28.83 13.51 36.61
C PRO A 443 29.21 14.63 35.62
N ALA A 444 30.23 14.42 34.80
CA ALA A 444 30.65 15.37 33.77
C ALA A 444 29.55 15.60 32.72
N SER A 445 28.89 14.53 32.27
CA SER A 445 27.78 14.63 31.32
C SER A 445 26.56 15.34 31.92
N ARG A 446 26.26 15.13 33.21
CA ARG A 446 25.18 15.85 33.91
C ARG A 446 25.46 17.35 34.00
N GLU A 447 26.69 17.72 34.36
CA GLU A 447 27.11 19.12 34.40
C GLU A 447 27.02 19.78 33.02
N ARG A 448 27.47 19.08 31.96
CA ARG A 448 27.32 19.56 30.57
C ARG A 448 25.86 19.78 30.19
N LEU A 449 24.98 18.81 30.45
CA LEU A 449 23.55 18.96 30.16
C LEU A 449 22.93 20.16 30.90
N GLN A 450 23.33 20.43 32.14
CA GLN A 450 22.81 21.52 32.96
C GLN A 450 23.33 22.91 32.55
N THR A 451 24.58 22.97 32.07
CA THR A 451 25.24 24.21 31.64
C THR A 451 24.98 24.56 30.17
N TYR A 452 24.62 23.57 29.35
CA TYR A 452 24.32 23.76 27.92
C TYR A 452 23.15 24.72 27.69
N LEU A 453 23.31 25.63 26.72
CA LEU A 453 22.26 26.53 26.26
C LEU A 453 21.34 25.77 25.29
N TRP A 454 20.35 25.07 25.83
CA TRP A 454 19.36 24.35 25.04
C TRP A 454 18.64 25.30 24.05
N PRO A 455 18.83 25.13 22.72
CA PRO A 455 18.26 26.03 21.71
C PRO A 455 16.73 25.88 21.59
N GLY A 456 16.19 24.72 21.98
CA GLY A 456 14.78 24.46 22.16
C GLY A 456 14.45 23.71 23.45
N ASN A 457 13.21 23.24 23.54
CA ASN A 457 12.60 22.82 24.81
C ASN A 457 12.90 21.36 25.19
N ILE A 458 12.19 20.81 26.20
CA ILE A 458 12.33 19.44 26.74
C ILE A 458 12.47 18.34 25.66
N ARG A 459 11.85 18.51 24.48
CA ARG A 459 11.97 17.58 23.34
C ARG A 459 13.40 17.38 22.85
N GLU A 460 14.23 18.42 22.81
CA GLU A 460 15.62 18.31 22.36
C GLU A 460 16.46 17.56 23.39
N LEU A 461 16.34 17.93 24.67
CA LEU A 461 16.96 17.20 25.79
C LEU A 461 16.62 15.71 25.72
N ARG A 462 15.34 15.36 25.56
CA ARG A 462 14.91 13.97 25.37
C ARG A 462 15.64 13.33 24.17
N THR A 463 15.66 14.01 23.03
CA THR A 463 16.25 13.47 21.79
C THR A 463 17.74 13.17 21.94
N VAL A 464 18.50 14.08 22.56
CA VAL A 464 19.93 13.88 22.86
C VAL A 464 20.12 12.65 23.74
N LEU A 465 19.31 12.51 24.79
CA LEU A 465 19.44 11.40 25.75
C LEU A 465 19.04 10.05 25.16
N GLU A 466 17.98 10.01 24.35
CA GLU A 466 17.58 8.79 23.65
C GLU A 466 18.69 8.32 22.68
N ARG A 467 19.32 9.25 21.95
CA ARG A 467 20.47 8.96 21.10
C ARG A 467 21.66 8.46 21.90
N ALA A 468 21.99 9.11 23.02
CA ALA A 468 23.07 8.70 23.90
C ALA A 468 22.87 7.25 24.39
N VAL A 469 21.64 6.87 24.78
CA VAL A 469 21.30 5.49 25.16
C VAL A 469 21.48 4.51 23.99
N LEU A 470 21.07 4.87 22.77
CA LEU A 470 21.19 3.98 21.61
C LEU A 470 22.64 3.73 21.19
N VAL A 471 23.51 4.74 21.28
CA VAL A 471 24.92 4.64 20.87
C VAL A 471 25.81 4.10 22.00
N SER A 472 25.34 4.13 23.25
CA SER A 472 26.15 3.71 24.39
C SER A 472 26.59 2.24 24.32
N LYS A 473 27.86 2.02 24.63
CA LYS A 473 28.48 0.70 24.85
C LYS A 473 28.75 0.41 26.34
N SER A 474 28.57 1.41 27.20
CA SER A 474 28.80 1.37 28.65
C SER A 474 27.49 1.46 29.41
N SER A 475 27.45 0.96 30.65
CA SER A 475 26.31 1.11 31.55
C SER A 475 26.20 2.52 32.14
N VAL A 476 27.28 3.31 32.14
CA VAL A 476 27.27 4.74 32.46
C VAL A 476 27.32 5.54 31.15
N LEU A 477 26.36 6.46 30.96
CA LEU A 477 26.30 7.30 29.78
C LEU A 477 27.31 8.45 29.87
N GLU A 478 28.16 8.52 28.85
CA GLU A 478 28.97 9.70 28.53
C GLU A 478 28.32 10.45 27.36
N ILE A 479 28.06 11.73 27.57
CA ILE A 479 27.45 12.65 26.60
C ILE A 479 28.49 13.72 26.31
N ASP A 480 29.20 13.53 25.20
CA ASP A 480 30.23 14.45 24.77
C ASP A 480 29.65 15.72 24.15
N GLU A 481 30.46 16.77 24.08
CA GLU A 481 30.08 18.08 23.52
C GLU A 481 29.60 17.95 22.07
N GLU A 482 30.17 17.01 21.31
CA GLU A 482 29.75 16.67 19.95
C GLU A 482 28.30 16.14 19.86
N LEU A 483 27.76 15.55 20.93
CA LEU A 483 26.38 15.04 20.99
C LEU A 483 25.37 16.14 21.36
N LEU A 484 25.85 17.25 21.91
CA LEU A 484 25.06 18.41 22.32
C LEU A 484 25.02 19.51 21.26
N ASP A 485 26.04 19.62 20.42
CA ASP A 485 26.17 20.67 19.42
C ASP A 485 25.22 20.48 18.21
N ASP A 486 24.02 21.06 18.33
CA ASP A 486 22.94 21.08 17.32
C ASP A 486 22.88 22.42 16.54
N GLN A 487 23.87 23.33 16.70
CA GLN A 487 23.85 24.64 16.03
C GLN A 487 24.00 24.58 14.51
N LEU A 488 24.37 23.40 13.96
CA LEU A 488 24.65 23.17 12.55
C LEU A 488 23.84 22.00 12.01
N ALA A 489 22.57 21.90 12.39
CA ALA A 489 21.75 20.73 12.13
C ALA A 489 20.55 21.11 11.24
N VAL A 490 20.41 20.44 10.10
CA VAL A 490 19.40 20.75 9.09
C VAL A 490 18.66 19.47 8.73
N GLY A 491 17.37 19.39 9.10
CA GLY A 491 16.57 18.18 8.95
C GLY A 491 17.21 16.96 9.64
N SER A 492 17.38 15.87 8.89
CA SER A 492 18.03 14.64 9.35
C SER A 492 19.57 14.65 9.22
N TYR A 493 20.17 15.81 8.93
CA TYR A 493 21.59 15.94 8.64
C TYR A 493 22.28 16.87 9.64
N ARG A 494 23.57 16.60 9.90
CA ARG A 494 24.47 17.49 10.63
C ARG A 494 25.49 18.04 9.65
N LEU A 495 25.60 19.36 9.57
CA LEU A 495 26.62 20.05 8.79
C LEU A 495 27.96 19.94 9.55
N ILE A 496 29.01 19.60 8.83
CA ILE A 496 30.35 19.28 9.33
C ILE A 496 31.32 20.41 8.98
N ALA A 497 31.37 20.78 7.70
CA ALA A 497 32.29 21.79 7.19
C ALA A 497 31.69 22.50 5.96
N PRO A 498 31.94 23.80 5.75
CA PRO A 498 31.52 24.48 4.54
C PRO A 498 32.33 23.98 3.34
N LEU A 499 31.62 23.61 2.26
CA LEU A 499 32.22 23.21 0.98
C LEU A 499 32.56 24.42 0.11
N GLY A 500 31.65 25.39 0.11
CA GLY A 500 31.71 26.54 -0.77
C GLY A 500 30.51 27.45 -0.58
N SER A 501 30.63 28.69 -1.03
CA SER A 501 29.57 29.70 -0.95
C SER A 501 29.42 30.38 -2.31
N GLY A 502 28.18 30.67 -2.70
CA GLY A 502 27.84 31.30 -3.98
C GLY A 502 26.59 32.16 -3.88
N GLY A 503 26.21 32.81 -4.99
CA GLY A 503 25.10 33.77 -5.02
C GLY A 503 23.72 33.20 -4.64
N MET A 504 23.54 31.88 -4.71
CA MET A 504 22.30 31.20 -4.32
C MET A 504 22.35 30.61 -2.90
N GLY A 505 23.49 30.68 -2.19
CA GLY A 505 23.62 30.18 -0.82
C GLY A 505 24.92 29.41 -0.57
N GLU A 506 24.90 28.54 0.44
CA GLU A 506 26.09 27.85 0.96
C GLU A 506 25.96 26.34 0.80
N VAL A 507 27.05 25.68 0.43
CA VAL A 507 27.11 24.22 0.38
C VAL A 507 27.97 23.74 1.54
N TRP A 508 27.53 22.70 2.24
CA TRP A 508 28.15 22.14 3.42
C TRP A 508 28.31 20.64 3.29
N ARG A 509 29.45 20.11 3.74
CA ARG A 509 29.59 18.69 4.03
C ARG A 509 28.68 18.36 5.17
N ALA A 510 27.97 17.26 5.05
CA ALA A 510 27.08 16.81 6.08
C ALA A 510 27.17 15.30 6.27
N ARG A 511 26.62 14.83 7.38
CA ARG A 511 26.42 13.42 7.65
C ARG A 511 24.98 13.19 8.07
N HIS A 512 24.35 12.17 7.48
CA HIS A 512 23.02 11.75 7.90
C HIS A 512 23.07 11.23 9.34
N ARG A 513 22.12 11.65 10.18
CA ARG A 513 22.13 11.34 11.63
C ARG A 513 22.00 9.84 11.92
N LEU A 514 21.35 9.08 11.04
CA LEU A 514 21.11 7.63 11.21
C LEU A 514 21.93 6.73 10.26
N LEU A 515 22.47 7.30 9.18
CA LEU A 515 23.16 6.54 8.13
C LEU A 515 24.62 6.98 8.08
N ALA A 516 25.55 6.05 7.98
CA ALA A 516 26.99 6.36 7.93
C ALA A 516 27.45 7.02 6.60
N ARG A 517 26.52 7.49 5.76
CA ARG A 517 26.83 8.05 4.44
C ARG A 517 27.11 9.56 4.55
N PRO A 518 28.24 10.07 4.02
CA PRO A 518 28.44 11.50 3.87
C PRO A 518 27.53 12.08 2.78
N ALA A 519 27.15 13.34 2.93
CA ALA A 519 26.28 14.06 2.00
C ALA A 519 26.79 15.50 1.82
N ALA A 520 26.38 16.15 0.74
CA ALA A 520 26.49 17.59 0.57
C ALA A 520 25.11 18.23 0.79
N VAL A 521 25.02 19.28 1.59
CA VAL A 521 23.79 20.02 1.87
C VAL A 521 23.95 21.43 1.34
N LYS A 522 23.10 21.83 0.40
CA LYS A 522 23.06 23.21 -0.09
C LYS A 522 21.93 23.96 0.61
N LEU A 523 22.29 24.99 1.36
CA LEU A 523 21.39 25.95 1.99
C LEU A 523 21.16 27.10 1.03
N ILE A 524 19.91 27.42 0.74
CA ILE A 524 19.52 28.47 -0.20
C ILE A 524 19.11 29.71 0.58
N ARG A 525 19.77 30.84 0.29
CA ARG A 525 19.46 32.13 0.91
C ARG A 525 18.46 32.89 0.04
N TYR A 526 17.32 33.24 0.60
CA TYR A 526 16.38 34.17 -0.01
C TYR A 526 16.41 35.51 0.72
N GLY A 527 16.57 36.61 -0.03
CA GLY A 527 16.45 37.97 0.51
C GLY A 527 15.03 38.28 1.00
N GLU A 528 14.88 39.45 1.64
CA GLU A 528 13.60 39.98 2.15
C GLU A 528 12.57 40.18 1.01
N GLN A 529 11.88 39.11 0.63
CA GLN A 529 10.79 39.11 -0.34
C GLN A 529 9.44 39.12 0.39
N THR A 530 8.40 39.66 -0.27
CA THR A 530 7.03 39.64 0.25
C THR A 530 6.50 38.21 0.41
N THR A 531 5.62 37.97 1.40
CA THR A 531 5.11 36.65 1.77
C THR A 531 4.50 35.87 0.59
N ALA A 532 3.77 36.56 -0.31
CA ALA A 532 3.13 35.94 -1.48
C ALA A 532 4.13 35.52 -2.57
N ALA A 533 5.20 36.29 -2.78
CA ALA A 533 6.27 35.92 -3.72
C ALA A 533 7.06 34.70 -3.22
N ARG A 534 7.25 34.61 -1.89
CA ARG A 534 7.91 33.47 -1.24
C ARG A 534 7.15 32.17 -1.46
N GLU A 535 5.82 32.16 -1.28
CA GLU A 535 4.96 30.97 -1.48
C GLU A 535 5.03 30.40 -2.90
N GLN A 536 5.00 31.25 -3.93
CA GLN A 536 5.12 30.79 -5.33
C GLN A 536 6.51 30.21 -5.62
N LEU A 537 7.55 30.78 -5.02
CA LEU A 537 8.92 30.29 -5.11
C LEU A 537 9.08 28.90 -4.49
N VAL A 538 8.48 28.70 -3.30
CA VAL A 538 8.45 27.40 -2.58
C VAL A 538 7.89 26.31 -3.49
N HIS A 539 6.76 26.60 -4.13
CA HIS A 539 6.04 25.61 -4.93
C HIS A 539 6.78 25.24 -6.23
N ARG A 540 7.54 26.17 -6.80
CA ARG A 540 8.43 25.90 -7.95
C ARG A 540 9.66 25.10 -7.52
N PHE A 541 10.31 25.51 -6.43
CA PHE A 541 11.45 24.81 -5.86
C PHE A 541 11.12 23.33 -5.57
N GLN A 542 10.02 23.06 -4.87
CA GLN A 542 9.59 21.70 -4.55
C GLN A 542 9.33 20.86 -5.80
N ARG A 543 8.73 21.46 -6.84
CA ARG A 543 8.45 20.78 -8.10
C ARG A 543 9.74 20.42 -8.85
N GLU A 544 10.68 21.36 -8.95
CA GLU A 544 11.95 21.13 -9.65
C GLU A 544 12.85 20.14 -8.89
N ALA A 545 12.91 20.23 -7.56
CA ALA A 545 13.60 19.25 -6.72
C ALA A 545 12.99 17.85 -6.85
N GLN A 546 11.65 17.74 -6.90
CA GLN A 546 10.97 16.46 -7.05
C GLN A 546 11.22 15.81 -8.41
N VAL A 547 11.20 16.58 -9.50
CA VAL A 547 11.54 16.07 -10.85
C VAL A 547 13.03 15.69 -10.93
N THR A 548 13.92 16.49 -10.34
CA THR A 548 15.35 16.17 -10.29
C THR A 548 15.60 14.87 -9.53
N ALA A 549 14.88 14.64 -8.41
CA ALA A 549 14.96 13.41 -7.63
C ALA A 549 14.48 12.15 -8.38
N THR A 550 13.70 12.30 -9.47
CA THR A 550 13.26 11.16 -10.29
C THR A 550 14.25 10.77 -11.38
N LEU A 551 15.22 11.64 -11.70
CA LEU A 551 16.26 11.36 -12.69
C LEU A 551 17.18 10.22 -12.21
N ARG A 552 17.55 9.33 -13.13
CA ARG A 552 18.30 8.10 -12.85
C ARG A 552 19.62 8.04 -13.61
N SER A 553 19.87 8.96 -14.53
CA SER A 553 21.13 9.06 -15.25
C SER A 553 22.26 9.14 -14.23
N PRO A 554 23.28 8.27 -14.36
CA PRO A 554 24.33 8.23 -13.37
C PRO A 554 25.25 9.45 -13.49
N HIS A 555 25.10 10.27 -14.54
CA HIS A 555 25.77 11.56 -14.73
C HIS A 555 24.97 12.76 -14.19
N THR A 556 23.81 12.53 -13.56
CA THR A 556 23.07 13.54 -12.79
C THR A 556 23.43 13.42 -11.31
N VAL A 557 23.58 14.54 -10.62
CA VAL A 557 23.79 14.52 -9.16
C VAL A 557 22.57 13.92 -8.45
N GLN A 558 22.80 12.92 -7.59
CA GLN A 558 21.72 12.26 -6.87
C GLN A 558 21.25 13.11 -5.69
N LEU A 559 19.95 13.44 -5.69
CA LEU A 559 19.28 14.09 -4.56
C LEU A 559 18.78 13.02 -3.58
N PHE A 560 19.13 13.17 -2.30
CA PHE A 560 18.66 12.28 -1.22
C PHE A 560 17.43 12.81 -0.52
N ASP A 561 17.39 14.12 -0.27
CA ASP A 561 16.35 14.75 0.54
C ASP A 561 16.27 16.26 0.23
N PHE A 562 15.17 16.91 0.57
CA PHE A 562 15.01 18.36 0.50
C PHE A 562 13.97 18.84 1.50
N GLY A 563 14.10 20.08 1.94
CA GLY A 563 13.19 20.63 2.94
C GLY A 563 13.36 22.12 3.18
N VAL A 564 12.67 22.56 4.21
CA VAL A 564 12.75 23.92 4.76
C VAL A 564 13.21 23.76 6.21
N ASP A 565 14.24 24.51 6.60
CA ASP A 565 14.70 24.52 7.99
C ASP A 565 13.82 25.42 8.88
N ASP A 566 14.09 25.44 10.18
CA ASP A 566 13.31 26.21 11.15
C ASP A 566 13.39 27.73 10.93
N SER A 567 14.39 28.21 10.17
CA SER A 567 14.51 29.62 9.76
C SER A 567 13.69 29.95 8.51
N GLY A 568 13.04 28.95 7.91
CA GLY A 568 12.33 29.09 6.64
C GLY A 568 13.26 29.03 5.42
N SER A 569 14.54 28.72 5.59
CA SER A 569 15.52 28.62 4.50
C SER A 569 15.42 27.25 3.84
N PHE A 570 15.55 27.22 2.51
CA PHE A 570 15.48 25.97 1.78
C PHE A 570 16.80 25.24 1.86
N TYR A 571 16.72 23.92 1.94
CA TYR A 571 17.89 23.10 1.78
C TYR A 571 17.57 21.88 0.93
N TYR A 572 18.60 21.36 0.29
CA TYR A 572 18.54 20.03 -0.29
C TYR A 572 19.84 19.30 -0.10
N VAL A 573 19.72 18.00 0.03
CA VAL A 573 20.78 17.07 0.38
C VAL A 573 21.06 16.22 -0.85
N MET A 574 22.31 16.21 -1.26
CA MET A 574 22.79 15.47 -2.42
C MET A 574 23.98 14.59 -2.06
N GLU A 575 24.36 13.72 -2.99
CA GLU A 575 25.59 12.95 -2.87
C GLU A 575 26.82 13.89 -2.72
N LEU A 576 27.73 13.53 -1.81
CA LEU A 576 29.02 14.21 -1.69
C LEU A 576 29.95 13.68 -2.78
N LEU A 577 30.43 14.57 -3.64
CA LEU A 577 31.34 14.24 -4.74
C LEU A 577 32.79 14.55 -4.36
N ASP A 578 33.71 13.69 -4.78
CA ASP A 578 35.15 13.86 -4.59
C ASP A 578 35.81 14.17 -5.94
N GLY A 579 36.17 15.43 -6.17
CA GLY A 579 36.65 15.89 -7.46
C GLY A 579 36.73 17.40 -7.60
N LEU A 580 36.72 17.87 -8.85
CA LEU A 580 36.83 19.28 -9.21
C LEU A 580 35.80 19.60 -10.29
N ASP A 581 35.25 20.80 -10.27
CA ASP A 581 34.45 21.28 -11.41
C ASP A 581 35.33 21.66 -12.61
N LEU A 582 34.74 21.68 -13.81
CA LEU A 582 35.47 21.96 -15.05
C LEU A 582 36.07 23.37 -15.07
N HIS A 583 35.51 24.33 -14.33
CA HIS A 583 36.09 25.66 -14.20
C HIS A 583 37.42 25.61 -13.43
N GLU A 584 37.44 24.90 -12.30
CA GLU A 584 38.65 24.70 -11.51
C GLU A 584 39.72 23.92 -12.26
N ILE A 585 39.33 22.88 -13.00
CA ILE A 585 40.27 22.10 -13.83
C ILE A 585 40.99 23.01 -14.82
N VAL A 586 40.24 23.82 -15.58
CA VAL A 586 40.83 24.70 -16.60
C VAL A 586 41.65 25.81 -15.97
N LYS A 587 41.19 26.40 -14.86
CA LYS A 587 41.94 27.45 -14.16
C LYS A 587 43.27 26.97 -13.59
N ARG A 588 43.31 25.75 -13.04
CA ARG A 588 44.50 25.22 -12.37
C ARG A 588 45.47 24.55 -13.35
N PHE A 589 44.96 23.89 -14.37
CA PHE A 589 45.74 23.02 -15.25
C PHE A 589 45.75 23.48 -16.71
N GLY A 590 45.13 24.62 -17.01
CA GLY A 590 45.05 25.18 -18.36
C GLY A 590 44.01 24.50 -19.26
N PRO A 591 44.03 24.83 -20.56
CA PRO A 591 43.18 24.20 -21.56
C PRO A 591 43.34 22.67 -21.57
N GLN A 592 42.24 21.95 -21.82
CA GLN A 592 42.19 20.49 -21.75
C GLN A 592 42.27 19.86 -23.15
N PRO A 593 42.89 18.68 -23.29
CA PRO A 593 42.93 17.94 -24.55
C PRO A 593 41.53 17.65 -25.10
N ALA A 594 41.39 17.72 -26.43
CA ALA A 594 40.10 17.56 -27.10
C ALA A 594 39.42 16.22 -26.78
N GLU A 595 40.21 15.16 -26.63
CA GLU A 595 39.75 13.81 -26.32
C GLU A 595 39.09 13.74 -24.94
N ARG A 596 39.68 14.40 -23.94
CA ARG A 596 39.13 14.50 -22.58
C ARG A 596 37.82 15.30 -22.60
N VAL A 597 37.82 16.44 -23.29
CA VAL A 597 36.62 17.29 -23.42
C VAL A 597 35.48 16.52 -24.09
N ILE A 598 35.74 15.82 -25.21
CA ILE A 598 34.74 14.99 -25.88
C ILE A 598 34.13 13.98 -24.90
N MET A 599 34.96 13.26 -24.15
CA MET A 599 34.48 12.27 -23.19
C MET A 599 33.57 12.90 -22.12
N LEU A 600 33.97 14.04 -21.54
CA LEU A 600 33.16 14.75 -20.54
C LEU A 600 31.84 15.27 -21.13
N LEU A 601 31.86 15.83 -22.33
CA LEU A 601 30.65 16.34 -22.99
C LEU A 601 29.64 15.23 -23.28
N ARG A 602 30.11 14.04 -23.68
CA ARG A 602 29.25 12.88 -23.90
C ARG A 602 28.54 12.46 -22.62
N GLN A 603 29.24 12.45 -21.48
CA GLN A 603 28.64 12.18 -20.17
C GLN A 603 27.58 13.25 -19.79
N ALA A 604 27.89 14.53 -20.02
CA ALA A 604 26.92 15.62 -19.81
C ALA A 604 25.68 15.50 -20.71
N CYS A 605 25.86 15.13 -21.99
CA CYS A 605 24.77 14.92 -22.93
C CYS A 605 23.78 13.83 -22.45
N ARG A 606 24.29 12.76 -21.82
CA ARG A 606 23.43 11.68 -21.27
C ARG A 606 22.59 12.15 -20.08
N SER A 607 23.13 13.03 -19.23
CA SER A 607 22.36 13.64 -18.14
C SER A 607 21.30 14.60 -18.69
N LEU A 608 21.67 15.48 -19.61
CA LEU A 608 20.76 16.45 -20.23
C LEU A 608 19.65 15.77 -21.03
N ALA A 609 19.96 14.70 -21.76
CA ALA A 609 18.98 13.94 -22.52
C ALA A 609 17.82 13.44 -21.66
N GLU A 610 18.13 12.76 -20.54
CA GLU A 610 17.10 12.26 -19.63
C GLU A 610 16.27 13.39 -19.02
N ALA A 611 16.92 14.49 -18.62
CA ALA A 611 16.22 15.65 -18.08
C ALA A 611 15.26 16.27 -19.12
N HIS A 612 15.71 16.42 -20.37
CA HIS A 612 14.90 16.97 -21.46
C HIS A 612 13.69 16.10 -21.78
N GLU A 613 13.81 14.77 -21.72
CA GLU A 613 12.68 13.83 -21.88
C GLU A 613 11.61 14.00 -20.78
N HIS A 614 12.02 14.39 -19.58
CA HIS A 614 11.11 14.71 -18.46
C HIS A 614 10.61 16.16 -18.48
N GLY A 615 10.91 16.91 -19.56
CA GLY A 615 10.50 18.31 -19.73
C GLY A 615 11.26 19.30 -18.84
N LEU A 616 12.40 18.89 -18.26
CA LEU A 616 13.27 19.70 -17.43
C LEU A 616 14.42 20.25 -18.27
N VAL A 617 14.51 21.57 -18.42
CA VAL A 617 15.63 22.27 -19.07
C VAL A 617 16.49 22.90 -17.98
N HIS A 618 17.81 22.71 -18.03
CA HIS A 618 18.72 23.10 -16.95
C HIS A 618 18.91 24.62 -16.84
N ARG A 619 19.06 25.33 -17.98
CA ARG A 619 19.17 26.81 -18.10
C ARG A 619 20.36 27.49 -17.42
N ASP A 620 21.26 26.74 -16.80
CA ASP A 620 22.47 27.28 -16.14
C ASP A 620 23.68 26.35 -16.32
N ILE A 621 23.81 25.76 -17.50
CA ILE A 621 25.00 24.98 -17.84
C ILE A 621 26.21 25.92 -17.93
N LYS A 622 27.23 25.64 -17.14
CA LYS A 622 28.50 26.36 -17.08
C LYS A 622 29.58 25.43 -16.52
N PRO A 623 30.88 25.73 -16.72
CA PRO A 623 31.96 24.87 -16.23
C PRO A 623 31.88 24.53 -14.74
N ALA A 624 31.43 25.46 -13.88
CA ALA A 624 31.25 25.22 -12.44
C ALA A 624 30.12 24.23 -12.07
N ASN A 625 29.20 23.94 -13.00
CA ASN A 625 28.10 22.97 -12.80
C ASN A 625 28.40 21.62 -13.47
N LEU A 626 29.59 21.46 -14.07
CA LEU A 626 30.07 20.21 -14.67
C LEU A 626 31.17 19.65 -13.78
N PHE A 627 30.77 18.82 -12.81
CA PHE A 627 31.67 18.31 -11.77
C PHE A 627 32.33 17.01 -12.20
N VAL A 628 33.64 16.94 -12.16
CA VAL A 628 34.44 15.79 -12.61
C VAL A 628 34.99 15.09 -11.37
N THR A 629 34.52 13.87 -11.11
CA THR A 629 34.78 13.12 -9.88
C THR A 629 35.46 11.77 -10.13
N ARG A 630 36.00 11.20 -9.06
CA ARG A 630 36.46 9.81 -8.97
C ARG A 630 35.36 8.97 -8.35
N LEU A 631 34.80 8.03 -9.10
CA LEU A 631 33.73 7.14 -8.62
C LEU A 631 34.24 5.70 -8.59
N GLY A 632 34.68 5.25 -7.41
CA GLY A 632 35.32 3.94 -7.27
C GLY A 632 36.63 3.88 -8.08
N PHE A 633 36.67 3.04 -9.12
CA PHE A 633 37.81 2.93 -10.05
C PHE A 633 37.61 3.67 -11.38
N GLU A 634 36.51 4.42 -11.51
CA GLU A 634 36.25 5.27 -12.66
C GLU A 634 36.73 6.70 -12.39
N TYR A 635 37.59 7.20 -13.28
CA TYR A 635 38.18 8.53 -13.25
C TYR A 635 37.56 9.40 -14.34
N ASP A 636 37.56 10.72 -14.12
CA ASP A 636 36.85 11.68 -14.97
C ASP A 636 35.36 11.35 -15.16
N TYR A 637 34.73 10.92 -14.08
CA TYR A 637 33.32 10.64 -14.05
C TYR A 637 32.55 11.95 -13.86
N LEU A 638 31.78 12.39 -14.85
CA LEU A 638 31.11 13.68 -14.82
C LEU A 638 29.72 13.58 -14.20
N LYS A 639 29.43 14.54 -13.32
CA LYS A 639 28.14 14.81 -12.69
C LYS A 639 27.69 16.23 -13.03
N VAL A 640 26.52 16.36 -13.63
CA VAL A 640 25.84 17.64 -13.84
C VAL A 640 25.17 18.05 -12.53
N LEU A 641 25.53 19.23 -12.03
CA LEU A 641 25.03 19.80 -10.77
C LEU A 641 23.97 20.87 -11.03
N ASP A 642 23.15 21.17 -10.01
CA ASP A 642 22.31 22.38 -9.96
C ASP A 642 21.30 22.54 -11.13
N PHE A 643 20.41 21.57 -11.31
CA PHE A 643 19.28 21.68 -12.26
C PHE A 643 18.30 22.81 -11.89
N GLY A 644 18.62 24.05 -12.27
CA GLY A 644 17.66 25.15 -12.44
C GLY A 644 16.81 25.60 -11.24
N ILE A 645 16.94 25.00 -10.06
CA ILE A 645 15.86 24.84 -9.06
C ILE A 645 15.14 26.14 -8.67
N VAL A 646 15.80 27.32 -8.70
CA VAL A 646 15.13 28.62 -8.72
C VAL A 646 15.96 29.63 -9.52
N LYS A 647 15.53 29.90 -10.75
CA LYS A 647 15.84 31.14 -11.45
C LYS A 647 14.55 31.71 -12.03
N ASP A 648 14.23 32.92 -11.63
CA ASP A 648 13.07 33.64 -12.15
C ASP A 648 13.05 33.58 -13.68
N GLN A 649 11.89 33.21 -14.24
CA GLN A 649 11.54 33.75 -15.55
C GLN A 649 11.21 35.22 -15.29
N PRO A 650 12.04 36.20 -15.69
CA PRO A 650 11.53 37.55 -15.78
C PRO A 650 10.30 37.48 -16.69
N ALA A 651 9.20 38.09 -16.24
CA ALA A 651 8.05 38.24 -17.11
C ALA A 651 8.54 38.90 -18.41
N ALA A 652 8.28 38.25 -19.55
CA ALA A 652 8.73 38.74 -20.85
C ALA A 652 8.31 40.21 -21.02
N GLY A 653 9.30 41.10 -21.26
CA GLY A 653 9.09 42.54 -21.35
C GLY A 653 10.28 43.38 -20.87
N HIS A 654 10.10 44.70 -20.88
CA HIS A 654 11.10 45.76 -20.60
C HIS A 654 11.88 45.60 -19.27
N GLU A 655 11.41 44.77 -18.35
CA GLU A 655 12.07 44.48 -17.06
C GLU A 655 13.32 43.61 -17.19
N ALA A 656 13.38 42.65 -18.14
CA ALA A 656 14.56 41.81 -18.34
C ALA A 656 15.81 42.62 -18.76
N THR A 657 15.61 43.63 -19.61
CA THR A 657 16.65 44.56 -20.07
C THR A 657 17.17 45.42 -18.92
N LEU A 658 16.27 45.89 -18.03
CA LEU A 658 16.61 46.68 -16.83
C LEU A 658 17.35 45.84 -15.78
N LEU A 659 16.93 44.59 -15.54
CA LEU A 659 17.60 43.66 -14.64
C LEU A 659 19.01 43.29 -15.13
N SER A 660 19.22 43.20 -16.45
CA SER A 660 20.55 43.00 -17.06
C SER A 660 21.47 44.21 -16.86
N ALA A 661 20.92 45.43 -16.97
CA ALA A 661 21.67 46.68 -16.81
C ALA A 661 22.07 46.94 -15.35
N GLN A 662 21.32 46.40 -14.39
CA GLN A 662 21.61 46.48 -12.95
C GLN A 662 22.37 45.25 -12.40
N GLY A 663 22.74 44.27 -13.23
CA GLY A 663 23.50 43.08 -12.82
C GLY A 663 22.71 42.07 -11.98
N LEU A 664 21.38 42.12 -12.02
CA LEU A 664 20.46 41.30 -11.21
C LEU A 664 19.94 40.04 -11.94
N LEU A 665 20.46 39.71 -13.14
CA LEU A 665 20.06 38.51 -13.87
C LEU A 665 20.63 37.22 -13.23
N PRO A 666 19.83 36.13 -13.13
CA PRO A 666 20.31 34.88 -12.57
C PRO A 666 21.18 34.09 -13.57
N GLY A 667 22.50 34.14 -13.42
CA GLY A 667 23.47 33.33 -14.19
C GLY A 667 24.77 34.06 -14.45
N THR A 668 25.80 33.35 -14.90
CA THR A 668 27.02 33.99 -15.42
C THR A 668 26.77 34.29 -16.90
N PRO A 669 26.62 35.56 -17.33
CA PRO A 669 26.21 35.91 -18.69
C PRO A 669 27.07 35.31 -19.81
N ALA A 670 28.31 34.91 -19.49
CA ALA A 670 29.31 34.38 -20.41
C ALA A 670 29.00 32.99 -21.00
N PHE A 671 28.01 32.26 -20.46
CA PHE A 671 27.62 30.92 -20.94
C PHE A 671 26.15 30.86 -21.36
N MET A 672 25.42 31.97 -21.30
CA MET A 672 23.97 31.99 -21.43
C MET A 672 23.53 31.92 -22.91
N ALA A 673 22.56 31.05 -23.21
CA ALA A 673 21.94 31.02 -24.53
C ALA A 673 21.15 32.32 -24.80
N PRO A 674 21.21 32.91 -26.00
CA PRO A 674 20.61 34.22 -26.28
C PRO A 674 19.09 34.25 -26.06
N GLU A 675 18.40 33.16 -26.38
CA GLU A 675 16.95 33.06 -26.21
C GLU A 675 16.48 33.07 -24.75
N LEU A 676 17.36 32.82 -23.76
CA LEU A 676 17.02 32.94 -22.34
C LEU A 676 16.73 34.39 -21.93
N VAL A 677 17.19 35.37 -22.71
CA VAL A 677 17.03 36.81 -22.43
C VAL A 677 16.16 37.50 -23.48
N PHE A 678 16.34 37.17 -24.76
CA PHE A 678 15.76 37.95 -25.87
C PHE A 678 14.50 37.35 -26.49
N SER A 679 14.07 36.16 -26.08
CA SER A 679 12.95 35.45 -26.72
C SER A 679 11.75 35.31 -25.79
N GLU A 680 10.56 35.59 -26.32
CA GLU A 680 9.28 35.30 -25.68
C GLU A 680 8.78 33.86 -25.97
N SER A 681 9.49 33.13 -26.84
CA SER A 681 9.15 31.77 -27.24
C SER A 681 9.52 30.74 -26.15
N ARG A 682 8.83 29.60 -26.16
CA ARG A 682 9.09 28.49 -25.23
C ARG A 682 10.53 27.99 -25.37
N ILE A 683 11.31 28.10 -24.29
CA ILE A 683 12.68 27.59 -24.18
C ILE A 683 12.65 26.06 -24.13
N ASP A 684 13.42 25.40 -24.99
CA ASP A 684 13.62 23.94 -25.01
C ASP A 684 15.07 23.55 -24.70
N GLY A 685 15.37 22.25 -24.76
CA GLY A 685 16.69 21.70 -24.42
C GLY A 685 17.86 22.23 -25.26
N ARG A 686 17.61 22.88 -26.40
CA ARG A 686 18.66 23.45 -27.27
C ARG A 686 19.36 24.65 -26.65
N ALA A 687 18.75 25.28 -25.65
CA ALA A 687 19.41 26.30 -24.83
C ALA A 687 20.57 25.69 -24.04
N ASP A 688 20.38 24.51 -23.44
CA ASP A 688 21.42 23.82 -22.68
C ASP A 688 22.57 23.37 -23.59
N LEU A 689 22.28 22.97 -24.83
CA LEU A 689 23.31 22.58 -25.81
C LEU A 689 24.21 23.75 -26.21
N TYR A 690 23.64 24.95 -26.34
CA TYR A 690 24.42 26.17 -26.59
C TYR A 690 25.35 26.46 -25.41
N SER A 691 24.80 26.44 -24.19
CA SER A 691 25.58 26.66 -22.96
C SER A 691 26.67 25.61 -22.75
N LEU A 692 26.39 24.35 -23.08
CA LEU A 692 27.36 23.26 -23.05
C LEU A 692 28.50 23.48 -24.07
N ALA A 693 28.19 24.00 -25.27
CA ALA A 693 29.20 24.35 -26.26
C ALA A 693 30.06 25.55 -25.83
N CYS A 694 29.50 26.54 -25.13
CA CYS A 694 30.28 27.61 -24.49
C CYS A 694 31.24 27.05 -23.43
N ALA A 695 30.78 26.10 -22.60
CA ALA A 695 31.63 25.44 -21.60
C ALA A 695 32.73 24.59 -22.26
N ALA A 696 32.43 23.91 -23.36
CA ALA A 696 33.42 23.18 -24.16
C ALA A 696 34.48 24.11 -24.76
N TYR A 697 34.07 25.24 -25.32
CA TYR A 697 34.97 26.26 -25.85
C TYR A 697 35.94 26.75 -24.77
N TRP A 698 35.43 27.06 -23.58
CA TRP A 698 36.24 27.41 -22.41
C TRP A 698 37.23 26.31 -22.05
N ALA A 699 36.77 25.05 -22.00
CA ALA A 699 37.64 23.92 -21.68
C ALA A 699 38.77 23.70 -22.68
N LEU A 700 38.51 23.94 -23.98
CA LEU A 700 39.48 23.73 -25.05
C LEU A 700 40.46 24.90 -25.23
N THR A 701 40.07 26.11 -24.85
CA THR A 701 40.86 27.33 -25.15
C THR A 701 41.38 28.02 -23.89
N GLY A 702 40.78 27.78 -22.72
CA GLY A 702 41.00 28.57 -21.52
C GLY A 702 40.48 30.02 -21.62
N GLN A 703 39.72 30.35 -22.67
CA GLN A 703 39.21 31.69 -22.96
C GLN A 703 37.68 31.66 -23.11
N LEU A 704 37.02 32.76 -22.73
CA LEU A 704 35.58 32.89 -22.91
C LEU A 704 35.25 33.00 -24.41
N LEU A 705 34.03 32.61 -24.78
CA LEU A 705 33.58 32.67 -26.17
C LEU A 705 33.61 34.09 -26.75
N PHE A 706 33.29 35.06 -25.90
CA PHE A 706 33.32 36.48 -26.21
C PHE A 706 34.01 37.25 -25.08
N ASP A 707 34.72 38.30 -25.46
CA ASP A 707 35.23 39.30 -24.52
C ASP A 707 34.23 40.45 -24.43
N ALA A 708 33.89 40.85 -23.20
CA ALA A 708 32.93 41.92 -22.95
C ALA A 708 33.23 42.63 -21.63
N SER A 709 33.10 43.96 -21.65
CA SER A 709 33.31 44.81 -20.48
C SER A 709 32.12 44.89 -19.52
N SER A 710 30.96 44.36 -19.91
CA SER A 710 29.75 44.32 -19.09
C SER A 710 28.86 43.12 -19.40
N ALA A 711 28.00 42.76 -18.45
CA ALA A 711 27.00 41.68 -18.59
C ALA A 711 26.06 41.93 -19.79
N ALA A 712 25.56 43.15 -19.95
CA ALA A 712 24.70 43.51 -21.08
C ALA A 712 25.42 43.37 -22.43
N GLN A 713 26.68 43.82 -22.50
CA GLN A 713 27.49 43.66 -23.71
C GLN A 713 27.73 42.17 -24.03
N MET A 714 27.99 41.34 -23.02
CA MET A 714 28.14 39.89 -23.18
C MET A 714 26.88 39.27 -23.81
N LEU A 715 25.70 39.64 -23.34
CA LEU A 715 24.43 39.15 -23.89
C LEU A 715 24.21 39.57 -25.35
N VAL A 716 24.57 40.81 -25.70
CA VAL A 716 24.54 41.28 -27.10
C VAL A 716 25.48 40.46 -27.98
N HIS A 717 26.69 40.14 -27.50
CA HIS A 717 27.61 39.26 -28.22
C HIS A 717 27.01 37.86 -28.44
N HIS A 718 26.40 37.28 -27.39
CA HIS A 718 25.71 35.99 -27.52
C HIS A 718 24.59 36.02 -28.56
N ALA A 719 23.85 37.14 -28.70
CA ALA A 719 22.78 37.28 -29.67
C ALA A 719 23.26 37.53 -31.12
N GLN A 720 24.32 38.33 -31.31
CA GLN A 720 24.62 38.92 -32.63
C GLN A 720 26.02 38.58 -33.17
N THR A 721 26.99 38.29 -32.31
CA THR A 721 28.39 38.14 -32.73
C THR A 721 28.67 36.70 -33.16
N ARG A 722 29.27 36.51 -34.34
CA ARG A 722 29.72 35.19 -34.78
C ARG A 722 30.92 34.75 -33.93
N PRO A 723 30.89 33.55 -33.32
CA PRO A 723 32.03 33.07 -32.54
C PRO A 723 33.26 32.85 -33.40
N VAL A 724 34.44 33.12 -32.83
CA VAL A 724 35.72 32.72 -33.42
C VAL A 724 35.86 31.19 -33.29
N PRO A 725 36.29 30.46 -34.32
CA PRO A 725 36.50 29.01 -34.21
C PRO A 725 37.58 28.68 -33.16
N PRO A 726 37.35 27.70 -32.26
CA PRO A 726 38.30 27.39 -31.18
C PRO A 726 39.69 26.97 -31.68
N SER A 727 39.82 26.41 -32.89
CA SER A 727 41.12 26.08 -33.49
C SER A 727 42.01 27.28 -33.80
N GLN A 728 41.45 28.49 -33.86
CA GLN A 728 42.21 29.73 -34.07
C GLN A 728 42.75 30.33 -32.77
N VAL A 729 42.26 29.85 -31.62
CA VAL A 729 42.53 30.43 -30.30
C VAL A 729 43.23 29.44 -29.38
N SER A 730 42.89 28.15 -29.47
CA SER A 730 43.49 27.11 -28.63
C SER A 730 44.97 26.91 -28.92
N GLU A 731 45.75 26.70 -27.86
CA GLU A 731 47.15 26.28 -27.94
C GLU A 731 47.29 24.78 -28.23
N LEU A 732 46.21 24.00 -28.07
CA LEU A 732 46.17 22.56 -28.29
C LEU A 732 45.49 22.22 -29.63
N PRO A 733 45.86 21.09 -30.28
CA PRO A 733 45.21 20.67 -31.51
C PRO A 733 43.74 20.31 -31.29
N ILE A 734 42.85 20.86 -32.11
CA ILE A 734 41.41 20.59 -32.08
C ILE A 734 40.99 19.87 -33.37
N PRO A 735 40.37 18.66 -33.28
CA PRO A 735 39.83 17.99 -34.46
C PRO A 735 38.78 18.86 -35.17
N ARG A 736 38.89 19.01 -36.49
CA ARG A 736 37.95 19.81 -37.31
C ARG A 736 36.49 19.39 -37.13
N GLN A 737 36.25 18.10 -36.91
CA GLN A 737 34.89 17.58 -36.69
C GLN A 737 34.34 18.03 -35.34
N LEU A 738 35.14 18.05 -34.27
CA LEU A 738 34.73 18.59 -32.97
C LEU A 738 34.40 20.09 -33.10
N GLU A 739 35.27 20.86 -33.75
CA GLU A 739 35.02 22.28 -33.99
C GLU A 739 33.70 22.50 -34.74
N SER A 740 33.45 21.73 -35.81
CA SER A 740 32.22 21.86 -36.60
C SER A 740 30.96 21.58 -35.76
N ILE A 741 31.01 20.56 -34.88
CA ILE A 741 29.93 20.22 -33.97
C ILE A 741 29.68 21.35 -32.96
N LEU A 742 30.73 21.87 -32.32
CA LEU A 742 30.61 22.97 -31.35
C LEU A 742 30.06 24.23 -32.00
N MET A 743 30.54 24.57 -33.20
CA MET A 743 30.05 25.74 -33.94
C MET A 743 28.58 25.60 -34.34
N ALA A 744 28.10 24.39 -34.65
CA ALA A 744 26.68 24.12 -34.90
C ALA A 744 25.82 24.32 -33.65
N CYS A 745 26.30 23.91 -32.46
CA CYS A 745 25.61 24.18 -31.20
C CYS A 745 25.58 25.68 -30.82
N LEU A 746 26.55 26.47 -31.31
CA LEU A 746 26.66 27.91 -31.07
C LEU A 746 25.91 28.80 -32.08
N GLU A 747 25.14 28.19 -32.98
CA GLU A 747 24.24 28.92 -33.89
C GLU A 747 23.26 29.79 -33.09
N LYS A 748 23.00 30.99 -33.60
CA LYS A 748 22.17 31.97 -32.88
C LYS A 748 20.71 31.56 -32.88
N ASP A 749 20.24 31.13 -34.04
CA ASP A 749 18.90 30.56 -34.23
C ASP A 749 18.85 29.13 -33.66
N PRO A 750 18.04 28.86 -32.61
CA PRO A 750 17.90 27.52 -32.03
C PRO A 750 17.46 26.46 -33.06
N ALA A 751 16.74 26.83 -34.11
CA ALA A 751 16.30 25.89 -35.14
C ALA A 751 17.45 25.33 -35.99
N ARG A 752 18.61 26.00 -36.00
CA ARG A 752 19.81 25.59 -36.74
C ARG A 752 20.82 24.80 -35.90
N ARG A 753 20.58 24.68 -34.59
CA ARG A 753 21.42 23.90 -33.68
C ARG A 753 21.12 22.41 -33.82
N VAL A 754 22.00 21.59 -33.23
CA VAL A 754 21.76 20.16 -33.01
C VAL A 754 20.43 19.98 -32.26
N SER A 755 19.62 19.00 -32.67
CA SER A 755 18.22 18.93 -32.26
C SER A 755 18.00 18.41 -30.84
N SER A 756 18.94 17.60 -30.32
CA SER A 756 18.85 16.98 -28.99
C SER A 756 20.23 16.63 -28.40
N ALA A 757 20.28 16.44 -27.09
CA ALA A 757 21.50 16.02 -26.40
C ALA A 757 21.97 14.62 -26.83
N LEU A 758 21.06 13.69 -27.14
CA LEU A 758 21.44 12.36 -27.67
C LEU A 758 22.05 12.44 -29.06
N GLU A 759 21.54 13.33 -29.92
CA GLU A 759 22.14 13.56 -31.24
C GLU A 759 23.56 14.13 -31.07
N LEU A 760 23.75 15.07 -30.13
CA LEU A 760 25.07 15.61 -29.83
C LEU A 760 26.04 14.53 -29.32
N ASP A 761 25.63 13.66 -28.39
CA ASP A 761 26.45 12.52 -27.94
C ASP A 761 26.86 11.62 -29.12
N ALA A 762 25.91 11.30 -30.01
CA ALA A 762 26.16 10.47 -31.19
C ALA A 762 27.14 11.12 -32.19
N GLN A 763 27.07 12.44 -32.38
CA GLN A 763 28.02 13.18 -33.22
C GLN A 763 29.41 13.21 -32.57
N LEU A 764 29.49 13.49 -31.26
CA LEU A 764 30.74 13.50 -30.49
C LEU A 764 31.43 12.13 -30.48
N ALA A 765 30.66 11.04 -30.38
CA ALA A 765 31.18 9.66 -30.41
C ALA A 765 31.86 9.29 -31.74
N ARG A 766 31.56 10.00 -32.82
CA ARG A 766 32.11 9.77 -34.17
C ARG A 766 33.33 10.64 -34.49
N VAL A 767 33.75 11.52 -33.58
CA VAL A 767 34.94 12.32 -33.79
C VAL A 767 36.17 11.40 -33.69
N PRO A 768 37.01 11.33 -34.75
CA PRO A 768 38.20 10.50 -34.72
C PRO A 768 39.21 11.04 -33.73
N SER A 769 39.75 10.14 -32.90
CA SER A 769 40.87 10.42 -31.99
C SER A 769 41.96 9.40 -32.26
N ALA A 770 43.18 9.89 -32.52
CA ALA A 770 44.34 9.03 -32.73
C ALA A 770 44.84 8.40 -31.42
N ASP A 771 44.59 9.08 -30.30
CA ASP A 771 45.00 8.68 -28.95
C ASP A 771 43.85 8.96 -27.96
N PRO A 772 42.90 8.01 -27.79
CA PRO A 772 41.70 8.23 -27.00
C PRO A 772 42.01 8.48 -25.52
N TRP A 773 41.18 9.30 -24.86
CA TRP A 773 41.28 9.51 -23.41
C TRP A 773 40.71 8.28 -22.68
N THR A 774 41.58 7.35 -22.29
CA THR A 774 41.20 6.14 -21.55
C THR A 774 41.10 6.40 -20.04
N ASN A 775 40.45 5.49 -19.32
CA ASN A 775 40.38 5.55 -17.86
C ASN A 775 41.78 5.46 -17.21
N GLU A 776 42.74 4.76 -17.82
CA GLU A 776 44.13 4.71 -17.34
C GLU A 776 44.81 6.07 -17.44
N ARG A 777 44.64 6.78 -18.57
CA ARG A 777 45.17 8.14 -18.73
C ARG A 777 44.51 9.12 -17.76
N ALA A 778 43.20 8.99 -17.57
CA ALA A 778 42.49 9.78 -16.56
C ALA A 778 43.05 9.49 -15.15
N GLN A 779 43.28 8.23 -14.81
CA GLN A 779 43.88 7.82 -13.55
C GLN A 779 45.29 8.41 -13.35
N GLU A 780 46.16 8.32 -14.36
CA GLU A 780 47.51 8.94 -14.33
C GLU A 780 47.42 10.45 -14.12
N TRP A 781 46.50 11.11 -14.81
CA TRP A 781 46.26 12.54 -14.63
C TRP A 781 45.83 12.86 -13.20
N TRP A 782 44.88 12.10 -12.63
CA TRP A 782 44.44 12.31 -11.24
C TRP A 782 45.54 12.01 -10.23
N HIS A 783 46.39 11.02 -10.45
CA HIS A 783 47.55 10.76 -9.58
C HIS A 783 48.57 11.91 -9.59
N ALA A 784 48.77 12.54 -10.76
CA ALA A 784 49.68 13.67 -10.88
C ALA A 784 49.09 15.00 -10.40
N ASN A 785 47.75 15.15 -10.40
CA ASN A 785 47.07 16.44 -10.24
C ASN A 785 46.00 16.48 -9.12
N SER A 786 45.87 15.42 -8.29
CA SER A 786 44.87 15.38 -7.21
C SER A 786 45.08 16.56 -6.25
N PRO A 787 44.01 17.25 -5.83
CA PRO A 787 44.10 18.12 -4.65
C PRO A 787 44.51 17.27 -3.45
N ASP A 788 45.46 17.75 -2.64
CA ASP A 788 45.87 17.09 -1.39
C ASP A 788 44.65 16.71 -0.54
N ASP A 789 44.67 15.51 0.05
CA ASP A 789 43.69 14.93 0.98
C ASP A 789 43.37 15.78 2.23
N GLY A 790 43.96 16.98 2.35
CA GLY A 790 43.90 17.89 3.49
C GLY A 790 42.78 18.95 3.44
N LYS A 791 42.03 19.07 2.34
CA LYS A 791 40.82 19.90 2.30
C LYS A 791 39.65 19.05 1.81
N LYS A 792 39.20 18.16 2.70
CA LYS A 792 37.83 17.65 2.64
C LYS A 792 36.89 18.79 3.04
N VAL A 793 36.67 19.66 2.05
CA VAL A 793 35.39 20.29 1.75
C VAL A 793 34.37 19.19 2.01
#